data_AF-A0A0A2G6P5-F1
#
_entry.id   AF-A0A0A2G6P5-F1
#
_cell.length_a   1.000
_cell.length_b   1.000
_cell.length_c   1.000
_cell.angle_alpha   90.00
_cell.angle_beta   90.00
_cell.angle_gamma   90.00
#
_symmetry.space_group_name_H-M   'P 1'
#
loop_
_entity.id
_entity.type
_entity.pdbx_description
1 polymer ?
#
loop_
_entity_poly.entity_id
_entity_poly.type
_entity_poly.pdbx_seq_one_letter_code
_entity_poly.pdbx_strand_id
1 'polypeptide(L)'
;MKPTLLLLLKAIGTILCISSLHSTIMVAQADANYIIKEDFAKFKKGSEEQPDPSNIADPDSENIPENYTQEEGWRGGGVYQAGGSCFINSYEVWGVPTDGVIKTPKKDLEGTIVIRFRARSNEAGKSDLNVWLSNGITNEKISSLALTKEWTQYSFVYSIADGITMERAYIAFRGVTGALLSFYIDDIEVRKFEESGKELTFDIQQMHPYLNAPTEEFQNDFKEYQAEGDHNTYSTTFQDKAYTLITNADERGLLESIKLTASSTTLDEYLAILNLGKGNNSLGTFFGAKFSGKTSGVKQTIDETIALLQSNANELRVVAIFNPHTGVYFVLDWDKGTYSLTLCRNYLPLYIDSFITALHSPFELYMAKHYYLCNRINLFGLLKLNFPAIKNSQGDLFTMDCIASSDKQSIQEININLNTKDNSDNTKAIAIWKSEAQRFVKVFTSFIELYATDASGKKIQRFSNLEEAIAFVESDNREHGVTLVTQQNEKQIALVINKKSLFYLLNRAKEKPAISLHYTLPLETPLSFEITFKEPLRVDWGDGQLQTIEKGSLISGKLKGQHVYIFGNPTSFNTEGTQLEAIDVSGARHLTTLECANNNLKEIYLGDNVELQTLDLEKNKLKSINLSGLTQLKKLLLGNNELSSLNLSGLSQLTRLQVDNNKDLATLNLSPAPMLLMLSVSNCNLNELNLSDNTSIVKIVAQDNAISTIALEAHPNLESLNLQGNNLSSITIPNSPNLQSLNLSNNKLQNIEITKGEKLQEVLLSHNALTSINNDIWKNAMRLNIGANKINKISVSNNKQLRDLYVYANQLTTNEMLSLAESIYSRKGANEPGHLYYVQKGNTGGNRIALQAVALLREKNWDIYEVEQTEDGWIEKNLSDEDLKNHPNELQSISSPSITCCYHYGRLSFSAPVTSFSVYTLSGEIITTVTQEGKDFSITLPRGYFLVVAQTTNQIFQQIIVL
;
A
#
# COMPACT_ATOMS: atom_id res chain seq x y z
N MET A 1 66.45 19.27 15.74
CA MET A 1 66.93 18.87 14.39
C MET A 1 68.00 17.81 14.63
N LYS A 2 67.59 16.52 14.68
CA LYS A 2 67.61 15.52 13.58
C LYS A 2 69.05 15.07 13.25
N PRO A 3 69.33 13.76 13.29
CA PRO A 3 68.63 12.74 12.48
C PRO A 3 68.14 11.54 13.33
N THR A 4 66.94 10.94 13.25
CA THR A 4 65.90 10.75 12.23
C THR A 4 66.40 10.25 10.88
N LEU A 5 67.07 9.09 10.87
CA LEU A 5 67.03 8.15 9.72
C LEU A 5 67.53 6.72 10.02
N LEU A 6 68.04 6.40 11.22
CA LEU A 6 68.64 5.07 11.48
C LEU A 6 67.90 4.18 12.50
N LEU A 7 66.78 4.64 13.09
CA LEU A 7 65.92 3.82 13.96
C LEU A 7 64.53 3.51 13.36
N LEU A 8 64.25 3.92 12.13
CA LEU A 8 62.96 3.69 11.45
C LEU A 8 63.03 2.68 10.28
N LEU A 9 64.18 2.01 10.09
CA LEU A 9 64.40 0.97 9.06
C LEU A 9 64.44 -0.47 9.63
N LYS A 10 64.02 -0.64 10.90
CA LYS A 10 63.87 -1.96 11.56
C LYS A 10 62.42 -2.35 11.85
N ALA A 11 61.44 -1.59 11.35
CA ALA A 11 60.04 -1.93 11.45
C ALA A 11 59.37 -1.77 10.08
N ILE A 12 58.85 -2.88 9.57
CA ILE A 12 57.89 -3.05 8.46
C ILE A 12 58.52 -3.18 7.07
N GLY A 13 58.26 -4.33 6.44
CA GLY A 13 58.59 -4.63 5.06
C GLY A 13 58.75 -6.15 4.80
N THR A 14 57.80 -7.01 5.18
CA THR A 14 56.92 -7.76 4.22
C THR A 14 57.70 -8.43 3.06
N ILE A 15 57.60 -9.73 2.72
CA ILE A 15 56.44 -10.63 2.67
C ILE A 15 56.90 -11.96 1.98
N LEU A 16 56.22 -13.08 2.31
CA LEU A 16 56.02 -14.33 1.53
C LEU A 16 57.20 -15.28 1.17
N CYS A 17 57.23 -16.47 1.78
CA CYS A 17 56.79 -17.75 1.18
C CYS A 17 57.28 -18.95 2.03
N ILE A 18 56.37 -19.70 2.67
CA ILE A 18 55.88 -21.03 2.25
C ILE A 18 56.69 -22.22 2.82
N SER A 19 55.96 -23.00 3.63
CA SER A 19 56.00 -24.46 3.80
C SER A 19 57.16 -25.18 4.49
N SER A 20 56.71 -26.13 5.31
CA SER A 20 57.15 -27.53 5.35
C SER A 20 58.02 -27.97 6.54
N LEU A 21 57.35 -28.71 7.42
CA LEU A 21 57.67 -30.07 7.83
C LEU A 21 58.76 -30.34 8.89
N HIS A 22 58.37 -31.26 9.78
CA HIS A 22 59.12 -32.09 10.74
C HIS A 22 59.44 -31.47 12.11
N SER A 23 59.31 -32.14 13.26
CA SER A 23 58.55 -33.30 13.79
C SER A 23 59.25 -33.66 15.12
N THR A 24 58.52 -34.30 16.06
CA THR A 24 59.06 -35.19 17.15
C THR A 24 59.82 -34.49 18.31
N ILE A 25 59.69 -34.74 19.62
CA ILE A 25 59.35 -35.89 20.52
C ILE A 25 58.94 -35.26 21.89
N MET A 26 57.87 -35.66 22.59
CA MET A 26 57.78 -36.63 23.72
C MET A 26 56.29 -36.63 24.14
N VAL A 27 55.46 -37.66 23.91
CA VAL A 27 55.30 -38.96 24.61
C VAL A 27 54.84 -38.85 26.09
N ALA A 28 53.62 -39.38 26.30
CA ALA A 28 53.05 -40.03 27.49
C ALA A 28 52.68 -39.22 28.74
N GLN A 29 51.36 -39.04 28.94
CA GLN A 29 50.53 -39.20 30.16
C GLN A 29 49.17 -38.54 29.84
N ALA A 30 47.99 -39.17 29.90
CA ALA A 30 47.55 -40.28 30.74
C ALA A 30 46.40 -41.06 30.07
N ASP A 31 46.70 -42.27 29.58
CA ASP A 31 45.75 -43.39 29.45
C ASP A 31 45.38 -43.97 30.84
N ALA A 32 45.47 -43.18 31.92
CA ALA A 32 45.68 -43.73 33.27
C ALA A 32 44.44 -44.30 33.97
N ASN A 33 43.23 -44.10 33.42
CA ASN A 33 41.99 -44.53 34.10
C ASN A 33 41.25 -45.68 33.41
N TYR A 34 41.68 -46.13 32.22
CA TYR A 34 41.07 -47.29 31.57
C TYR A 34 41.51 -48.59 32.25
N ILE A 35 40.53 -49.31 32.78
CA ILE A 35 40.68 -50.66 33.32
C ILE A 35 40.61 -51.69 32.19
N ILE A 36 39.73 -51.47 31.21
CA ILE A 36 39.55 -52.32 30.02
C ILE A 36 39.19 -51.42 28.82
N LYS A 37 39.76 -51.69 27.64
CA LYS A 37 39.41 -51.01 26.39
C LYS A 37 39.54 -51.95 25.20
N GLU A 38 38.51 -52.03 24.37
CA GLU A 38 38.46 -52.86 23.16
C GLU A 38 37.57 -52.23 22.09
N ASP A 39 38.11 -52.10 20.88
CA ASP A 39 37.46 -51.49 19.72
C ASP A 39 37.20 -52.50 18.58
N PHE A 40 37.51 -53.78 18.84
CA PHE A 40 37.41 -54.92 17.92
C PHE A 40 37.95 -54.67 16.51
N ALA A 41 38.82 -53.68 16.30
CA ALA A 41 39.33 -53.30 14.97
C ALA A 41 40.13 -54.44 14.30
N LYS A 42 40.57 -55.43 15.08
CA LYS A 42 41.22 -56.66 14.60
C LYS A 42 40.25 -57.69 14.03
N PHE A 43 38.93 -57.53 14.21
CA PHE A 43 37.88 -58.40 13.68
C PHE A 43 37.60 -58.10 12.20
N LYS A 44 38.60 -58.38 11.35
CA LYS A 44 38.62 -57.94 9.95
C LYS A 44 37.81 -58.79 8.96
N LYS A 45 37.39 -60.00 9.34
CA LYS A 45 36.60 -60.88 8.47
C LYS A 45 35.09 -60.55 8.54
N GLY A 46 34.35 -60.88 7.48
CA GLY A 46 32.93 -60.57 7.36
C GLY A 46 32.63 -59.08 7.19
N SER A 47 31.34 -58.72 7.27
CA SER A 47 30.85 -57.35 7.45
C SER A 47 29.69 -57.33 8.43
N GLU A 48 29.21 -56.15 8.82
CA GLU A 48 28.04 -56.06 9.70
C GLU A 48 26.76 -56.60 9.03
N GLU A 49 26.63 -56.50 7.71
CA GLU A 49 25.50 -57.10 6.96
C GLU A 49 25.62 -58.62 6.82
N GLN A 50 26.84 -59.15 6.74
CA GLN A 50 27.10 -60.58 6.61
C GLN A 50 28.33 -60.98 7.45
N PRO A 51 28.14 -61.31 8.74
CA PRO A 51 29.22 -61.70 9.64
C PRO A 51 29.94 -62.98 9.17
N ASP A 52 31.21 -63.12 9.52
CA ASP A 52 31.96 -64.35 9.27
C ASP A 52 31.32 -65.51 10.05
N PRO A 53 31.02 -66.66 9.42
CA PRO A 53 30.28 -67.74 10.06
C PRO A 53 31.11 -68.53 11.07
N SER A 54 32.42 -68.27 11.20
CA SER A 54 33.32 -69.01 12.08
C SER A 54 33.33 -68.39 13.47
N ASN A 55 32.87 -69.15 14.48
CA ASN A 55 33.00 -68.72 15.87
C ASN A 55 34.50 -68.67 16.24
N ILE A 56 34.93 -67.54 16.75
CA ILE A 56 36.34 -67.25 17.04
C ILE A 56 36.75 -67.81 18.41
N ALA A 57 35.79 -67.96 19.32
CA ALA A 57 36.06 -68.52 20.63
C ALA A 57 36.42 -70.01 20.54
N ASP A 58 37.46 -70.41 21.27
CA ASP A 58 37.87 -71.79 21.38
C ASP A 58 36.73 -72.66 21.98
N PRO A 59 36.32 -73.77 21.34
CA PRO A 59 35.12 -74.51 21.73
C PRO A 59 35.16 -75.11 23.13
N ASP A 60 36.35 -75.44 23.64
CA ASP A 60 36.53 -76.12 24.92
C ASP A 60 36.81 -75.14 26.07
N SER A 61 37.53 -74.04 25.78
CA SER A 61 37.97 -73.08 26.80
C SER A 61 37.21 -71.75 26.83
N GLU A 62 36.35 -71.49 25.82
CA GLU A 62 35.66 -70.21 25.59
C GLU A 62 36.61 -69.00 25.43
N ASN A 63 37.92 -69.23 25.28
CA ASN A 63 38.88 -68.14 25.14
C ASN A 63 38.87 -67.58 23.72
N ILE A 64 38.93 -66.26 23.61
CA ILE A 64 39.17 -65.58 22.34
C ILE A 64 40.69 -65.50 22.15
N PRO A 65 41.25 -65.98 21.02
CA PRO A 65 42.69 -65.94 20.80
C PRO A 65 43.25 -64.51 20.84
N GLU A 66 44.39 -64.34 21.49
CA GLU A 66 45.00 -63.06 21.86
C GLU A 66 45.30 -62.15 20.65
N ASN A 67 45.49 -62.74 19.47
CA ASN A 67 45.71 -61.98 18.23
C ASN A 67 44.46 -61.23 17.73
N TYR A 68 43.28 -61.48 18.31
CA TYR A 68 42.02 -60.84 17.92
C TYR A 68 41.61 -59.65 18.80
N THR A 69 42.17 -59.49 20.00
CA THR A 69 41.78 -58.43 20.94
C THR A 69 42.98 -57.56 21.31
N GLN A 70 42.75 -56.36 21.85
CA GLN A 70 43.80 -55.42 22.27
C GLN A 70 44.49 -55.89 23.56
N GLU A 71 43.75 -56.58 24.43
CA GLU A 71 44.27 -57.22 25.64
C GLU A 71 43.95 -58.74 25.61
N GLU A 72 44.76 -59.55 26.27
CA GLU A 72 44.53 -60.99 26.45
C GLU A 72 43.42 -61.26 27.47
N GLY A 73 42.84 -62.47 27.43
CA GLY A 73 41.91 -62.94 28.47
C GLY A 73 40.43 -62.64 28.25
N TRP A 74 40.07 -62.09 27.08
CA TRP A 74 38.68 -62.03 26.62
C TRP A 74 38.12 -63.45 26.43
N ARG A 75 36.86 -63.63 26.80
CA ARG A 75 36.16 -64.91 26.74
C ARG A 75 34.78 -64.75 26.16
N GLY A 76 34.24 -65.80 25.57
CA GLY A 76 32.89 -65.75 25.04
C GLY A 76 32.47 -67.03 24.33
N GLY A 77 31.22 -67.05 23.90
CA GLY A 77 30.65 -68.11 23.10
C GLY A 77 29.73 -67.51 22.06
N GLY A 78 29.78 -68.03 20.83
CA GLY A 78 29.05 -67.45 19.71
C GLY A 78 29.56 -66.06 19.33
N VAL A 79 30.89 -65.90 19.28
CA VAL A 79 31.58 -64.65 18.98
C VAL A 79 32.11 -64.69 17.56
N TYR A 80 31.61 -63.78 16.72
CA TYR A 80 31.89 -63.76 15.29
C TYR A 80 32.46 -62.42 14.85
N GLN A 81 33.21 -62.47 13.76
CA GLN A 81 33.86 -61.33 13.12
C GLN A 81 32.87 -60.60 12.21
N ALA A 82 32.77 -59.27 12.32
CA ALA A 82 31.84 -58.48 11.51
C ALA A 82 32.48 -57.20 10.94
N GLY A 83 33.66 -57.31 10.33
CA GLY A 83 34.26 -56.23 9.54
C GLY A 83 34.66 -54.99 10.36
N GLY A 84 35.09 -55.18 11.60
CA GLY A 84 35.53 -54.10 12.52
C GLY A 84 34.76 -54.06 13.84
N SER A 85 33.65 -54.80 13.95
CA SER A 85 32.87 -54.94 15.18
C SER A 85 32.67 -56.40 15.57
N CYS A 86 32.18 -56.62 16.78
CA CYS A 86 31.90 -57.95 17.32
C CYS A 86 30.44 -58.32 17.13
N PHE A 87 30.17 -59.40 16.37
CA PHE A 87 28.83 -59.95 16.23
C PHE A 87 28.65 -61.12 17.20
N ILE A 88 27.65 -61.02 18.06
CA ILE A 88 27.32 -62.04 19.04
C ILE A 88 26.03 -62.74 18.61
N ASN A 89 26.06 -64.06 18.51
CA ASN A 89 24.89 -64.85 18.15
C ASN A 89 24.80 -66.12 19.00
N SER A 90 23.59 -66.69 19.11
CA SER A 90 23.41 -68.01 19.73
C SER A 90 24.18 -69.08 18.97
N TYR A 91 24.74 -70.05 19.70
CA TYR A 91 25.57 -71.13 19.16
C TYR A 91 25.20 -72.47 19.82
N GLU A 92 25.59 -73.59 19.21
CA GLU A 92 25.35 -74.92 19.79
C GLU A 92 26.60 -75.47 20.49
N VAL A 93 26.40 -76.01 21.69
CA VAL A 93 27.43 -76.76 22.43
C VAL A 93 26.87 -78.15 22.72
N TRP A 94 27.53 -79.20 22.21
CA TRP A 94 27.09 -80.60 22.36
C TRP A 94 25.60 -80.85 21.97
N GLY A 95 25.08 -80.10 20.99
CA GLY A 95 23.69 -80.20 20.51
C GLY A 95 22.65 -79.42 21.34
N VAL A 96 23.09 -78.54 22.26
CA VAL A 96 22.20 -77.66 23.03
C VAL A 96 22.39 -76.20 22.59
N PRO A 97 21.31 -75.51 22.16
CA PRO A 97 21.36 -74.08 21.87
C PRO A 97 21.72 -73.26 23.12
N THR A 98 22.76 -72.45 22.99
CA THR A 98 23.33 -71.62 24.06
C THR A 98 23.38 -70.16 23.62
N ASP A 99 23.06 -69.24 24.53
CA ASP A 99 23.05 -67.80 24.24
C ASP A 99 24.46 -67.28 23.95
N GLY A 100 24.60 -66.42 22.95
CA GLY A 100 25.84 -65.72 22.68
C GLY A 100 26.24 -64.79 23.82
N VAL A 101 27.54 -64.76 24.14
CA VAL A 101 28.09 -63.90 25.19
C VAL A 101 29.51 -63.49 24.88
N ILE A 102 29.85 -62.23 25.19
CA ILE A 102 31.24 -61.79 25.28
C ILE A 102 31.52 -61.22 26.67
N LYS A 103 32.66 -61.62 27.24
CA LYS A 103 33.09 -61.35 28.60
C LYS A 103 34.44 -60.65 28.53
N THR A 104 34.55 -59.53 29.23
CA THR A 104 35.81 -58.80 29.36
C THR A 104 36.87 -59.65 30.10
N PRO A 105 38.17 -59.32 30.00
CA PRO A 105 39.20 -59.88 30.86
C PRO A 105 38.84 -59.70 32.34
N LYS A 106 39.27 -60.64 33.18
CA LYS A 106 39.04 -60.57 34.62
C LYS A 106 39.99 -59.56 35.25
N LYS A 107 39.45 -58.58 35.96
CA LYS A 107 40.17 -57.48 36.63
C LYS A 107 39.66 -57.32 38.07
N ASP A 108 40.52 -56.87 38.97
CA ASP A 108 40.08 -56.46 40.30
C ASP A 108 39.47 -55.06 40.19
N LEU A 109 38.24 -54.88 40.65
CA LEU A 109 37.49 -53.63 40.53
C LEU A 109 37.18 -53.05 41.91
N GLU A 110 37.36 -51.74 42.07
CA GLU A 110 37.10 -51.02 43.32
C GLU A 110 36.61 -49.59 43.03
N GLY A 111 35.84 -49.02 43.96
CA GLY A 111 35.26 -47.69 43.84
C GLY A 111 34.21 -47.58 42.73
N THR A 112 34.00 -46.36 42.24
CA THR A 112 33.06 -46.11 41.15
C THR A 112 33.73 -46.32 39.80
N ILE A 113 33.11 -47.14 38.96
CA ILE A 113 33.54 -47.43 37.60
C ILE A 113 32.50 -46.97 36.59
N VAL A 114 32.98 -46.60 35.40
CA VAL A 114 32.14 -46.27 34.24
C VAL A 114 32.35 -47.32 33.16
N ILE A 115 31.26 -47.90 32.67
CA ILE A 115 31.23 -48.90 31.60
C ILE A 115 30.57 -48.25 30.39
N ARG A 116 31.29 -48.14 29.28
CA ARG A 116 30.80 -47.61 28.00
C ARG A 116 30.95 -48.63 26.89
N PHE A 117 30.00 -48.64 25.97
CA PHE A 117 30.06 -49.44 24.76
C PHE A 117 28.98 -48.94 23.79
N ARG A 118 29.11 -49.24 22.50
CA ARG A 118 28.00 -49.09 21.56
C ARG A 118 27.45 -50.46 21.18
N ALA A 119 26.14 -50.54 20.95
CA ALA A 119 25.48 -51.77 20.53
C ALA A 119 24.29 -51.50 19.60
N ARG A 120 23.99 -52.48 18.74
CA ARG A 120 22.79 -52.51 17.90
C ARG A 120 22.30 -53.93 17.63
N SER A 121 21.09 -54.06 17.11
CA SER A 121 20.50 -55.33 16.66
C SER A 121 19.92 -55.20 15.25
N ASN A 122 19.72 -56.31 14.53
CA ASN A 122 19.11 -56.26 13.20
C ASN A 122 17.58 -56.05 13.24
N GLU A 123 16.94 -56.29 14.39
CA GLU A 123 15.49 -56.13 14.61
C GLU A 123 15.20 -55.24 15.83
N ALA A 124 14.78 -53.98 15.58
CA ALA A 124 14.46 -53.03 16.64
C ALA A 124 13.40 -53.59 17.60
N GLY A 125 13.71 -53.56 18.91
CA GLY A 125 12.74 -53.85 19.98
C GLY A 125 12.41 -55.33 20.19
N LYS A 126 13.16 -56.26 19.60
CA LYS A 126 13.00 -57.71 19.85
C LYS A 126 14.20 -58.36 20.57
N SER A 127 15.34 -57.68 20.66
CA SER A 127 16.57 -58.20 21.26
C SER A 127 16.94 -57.40 22.50
N ASP A 128 16.90 -58.06 23.66
CA ASP A 128 17.41 -57.47 24.90
C ASP A 128 18.87 -57.88 25.14
N LEU A 129 19.73 -56.90 25.40
CA LEU A 129 21.10 -57.08 25.86
C LEU A 129 21.17 -56.90 27.37
N ASN A 130 21.59 -57.94 28.08
CA ASN A 130 21.90 -57.84 29.49
C ASN A 130 23.38 -57.52 29.70
N VAL A 131 23.64 -56.53 30.54
CA VAL A 131 24.98 -56.22 31.03
C VAL A 131 25.09 -56.69 32.47
N TRP A 132 26.02 -57.62 32.72
CA TRP A 132 26.25 -58.20 34.04
C TRP A 132 27.65 -57.90 34.54
N LEU A 133 27.78 -57.68 35.83
CA LEU A 133 29.05 -57.67 36.54
C LEU A 133 29.16 -58.94 37.38
N SER A 134 30.25 -59.69 37.21
CA SER A 134 30.44 -60.99 37.86
C SER A 134 31.89 -61.23 38.25
N ASN A 135 32.14 -61.89 39.37
CA ASN A 135 33.47 -62.45 39.68
C ASN A 135 33.48 -63.99 39.77
N GLY A 136 32.37 -64.63 39.41
CA GLY A 136 32.16 -66.07 39.55
C GLY A 136 31.57 -66.53 40.89
N ILE A 137 31.44 -65.63 41.88
CA ILE A 137 30.73 -65.88 43.15
C ILE A 137 29.48 -65.00 43.23
N THR A 138 29.62 -63.70 42.97
CA THR A 138 28.51 -62.75 42.85
C THR A 138 28.22 -62.47 41.39
N ASN A 139 26.93 -62.39 41.04
CA ASN A 139 26.43 -62.02 39.72
C ASN A 139 25.38 -60.92 39.88
N GLU A 140 25.70 -59.72 39.43
CA GLU A 140 24.78 -58.59 39.46
C GLU A 140 24.43 -58.13 38.05
N LYS A 141 23.13 -57.93 37.79
CA LYS A 141 22.66 -57.38 36.53
C LYS A 141 22.69 -55.86 36.62
N ILE A 142 23.56 -55.22 35.85
CA ILE A 142 23.65 -53.76 35.78
C ILE A 142 22.46 -53.17 35.03
N SER A 143 22.12 -53.76 33.88
CA SER A 143 21.00 -53.28 33.06
C SER A 143 20.48 -54.34 32.06
N SER A 144 19.28 -54.08 31.55
CA SER A 144 18.63 -54.79 30.43
C SER A 144 18.32 -53.74 29.36
N LEU A 145 18.87 -53.87 28.16
CA LEU A 145 18.77 -52.85 27.12
C LEU A 145 18.01 -53.41 25.91
N ALA A 146 16.90 -52.78 25.56
CA ALA A 146 16.22 -53.05 24.31
C ALA A 146 17.02 -52.40 23.17
N LEU A 147 17.66 -53.20 22.33
CA LEU A 147 18.51 -52.67 21.27
C LEU A 147 17.71 -52.12 20.09
N THR A 148 18.24 -51.06 19.48
CA THR A 148 17.71 -50.45 18.25
C THR A 148 18.46 -50.96 17.02
N LYS A 149 18.02 -50.56 15.82
CA LYS A 149 18.71 -50.90 14.55
C LYS A 149 19.96 -50.05 14.29
N GLU A 150 20.02 -48.88 14.88
CA GLU A 150 21.13 -47.94 14.74
C GLU A 150 22.16 -48.17 15.85
N TRP A 151 23.44 -47.93 15.54
CA TRP A 151 24.49 -47.94 16.57
C TRP A 151 24.18 -46.89 17.63
N THR A 152 23.94 -47.36 18.85
CA THR A 152 23.63 -46.50 19.99
C THR A 152 24.70 -46.69 21.05
N GLN A 153 25.24 -45.60 21.60
CA GLN A 153 26.22 -45.64 22.68
C GLN A 153 25.50 -45.70 24.03
N TYR A 154 25.98 -46.58 24.91
CA TYR A 154 25.48 -46.77 26.27
C TYR A 154 26.60 -46.50 27.27
N SER A 155 26.25 -45.92 28.41
CA SER A 155 27.18 -45.61 29.51
C SER A 155 26.50 -45.90 30.85
N PHE A 156 27.15 -46.70 31.70
CA PHE A 156 26.68 -47.04 33.03
C PHE A 156 27.72 -46.66 34.06
N VAL A 157 27.28 -46.05 35.16
CA VAL A 157 28.12 -45.80 36.33
C VAL A 157 27.72 -46.80 37.40
N TYR A 158 28.68 -47.59 37.87
CA TYR A 158 28.45 -48.59 38.90
C TYR A 158 29.41 -48.35 40.06
N SER A 159 28.89 -48.30 41.28
CA SER A 159 29.69 -48.04 42.48
C SER A 159 29.82 -49.29 43.31
N ILE A 160 31.05 -49.77 43.44
CA ILE A 160 31.39 -50.84 44.39
C ILE A 160 31.49 -50.19 45.77
N ALA A 161 30.82 -50.79 46.76
CA ALA A 161 30.74 -50.23 48.11
C ALA A 161 32.14 -49.94 48.69
N ASP A 162 32.27 -48.81 49.37
CA ASP A 162 33.55 -48.30 49.86
C ASP A 162 34.30 -49.32 50.71
N GLY A 163 35.59 -49.51 50.40
CA GLY A 163 36.47 -50.47 51.08
C GLY A 163 36.32 -51.92 50.63
N ILE A 164 35.49 -52.21 49.64
CA ILE A 164 35.36 -53.54 49.01
C ILE A 164 36.02 -53.53 47.64
N THR A 165 36.91 -54.50 47.40
CA THR A 165 37.46 -54.80 46.06
C THR A 165 36.80 -56.07 45.54
N MET A 166 36.16 -55.96 44.38
CA MET A 166 35.57 -57.11 43.70
C MET A 166 36.66 -57.80 42.87
N GLU A 167 37.35 -58.76 43.50
CA GLU A 167 38.48 -59.47 42.89
C GLU A 167 38.04 -60.32 41.69
N ARG A 168 38.87 -60.34 40.63
CA ARG A 168 38.72 -61.13 39.40
C ARG A 168 37.34 -60.95 38.74
N ALA A 169 36.79 -59.75 38.80
CA ALA A 169 35.52 -59.38 38.19
C ALA A 169 35.65 -59.23 36.67
N TYR A 170 34.57 -59.51 35.95
CA TYR A 170 34.42 -59.32 34.52
C TYR A 170 33.02 -58.81 34.23
N ILE A 171 32.90 -58.08 33.13
CA ILE A 171 31.61 -57.62 32.61
C ILE A 171 31.20 -58.55 31.48
N ALA A 172 29.97 -59.06 31.55
CA ALA A 172 29.42 -59.95 30.54
C ALA A 172 28.27 -59.27 29.80
N PHE A 173 28.41 -59.23 28.48
CA PHE A 173 27.41 -58.74 27.53
C PHE A 173 26.72 -59.96 26.93
N ARG A 174 25.49 -60.24 27.39
CA ARG A 174 24.77 -61.48 27.08
C ARG A 174 23.37 -61.20 26.56
N GLY A 175 22.95 -61.94 25.54
CA GLY A 175 21.54 -61.96 25.12
C GLY A 175 20.61 -62.55 26.20
N VAL A 176 19.33 -62.17 26.19
CA VAL A 176 18.31 -62.77 27.09
C VAL A 176 17.93 -64.18 26.60
N THR A 177 17.78 -65.11 27.54
CA THR A 177 17.57 -66.55 27.31
C THR A 177 16.25 -66.86 26.61
N GLY A 178 16.28 -67.69 25.56
CA GLY A 178 15.07 -68.32 24.97
C GLY A 178 14.55 -67.76 23.65
N ALA A 179 15.21 -66.76 23.06
CA ALA A 179 14.99 -66.33 21.68
C ALA A 179 16.34 -66.27 20.96
N LEU A 180 16.45 -66.82 19.74
CA LEU A 180 17.63 -66.69 18.89
C LEU A 180 17.90 -65.20 18.67
N LEU A 181 18.84 -64.61 19.39
CA LEU A 181 19.09 -63.18 19.38
C LEU A 181 20.55 -62.90 19.04
N SER A 182 20.72 -62.14 17.96
CA SER A 182 22.02 -61.70 17.47
C SER A 182 22.14 -60.18 17.59
N PHE A 183 23.24 -59.71 18.16
CA PHE A 183 23.52 -58.27 18.31
C PHE A 183 24.98 -57.96 17.99
N TYR A 184 25.22 -56.70 17.68
CA TYR A 184 26.56 -56.16 17.42
C TYR A 184 26.96 -55.32 18.62
N ILE A 185 28.21 -55.45 19.05
CA ILE A 185 28.79 -54.66 20.13
C ILE A 185 30.19 -54.19 19.72
N ASP A 186 30.51 -52.97 20.14
CA ASP A 186 31.78 -52.34 19.80
C ASP A 186 32.16 -51.23 20.80
N ASP A 187 33.39 -50.72 20.71
CA ASP A 187 33.94 -49.64 21.54
C ASP A 187 33.74 -49.85 23.07
N ILE A 188 34.05 -51.05 23.57
CA ILE A 188 33.91 -51.37 25.00
C ILE A 188 35.02 -50.69 25.81
N GLU A 189 34.63 -49.85 26.76
CA GLU A 189 35.52 -49.18 27.71
C GLU A 189 35.03 -49.37 29.14
N VAL A 190 35.96 -49.68 30.06
CA VAL A 190 35.72 -49.72 31.50
C VAL A 190 36.79 -48.87 32.16
N ARG A 191 36.40 -47.91 33.00
CA ARG A 191 37.33 -46.98 33.62
C ARG A 191 36.97 -46.61 35.05
N LYS A 192 37.96 -46.24 35.86
CA LYS A 192 37.75 -45.70 37.22
C LYS A 192 37.24 -44.26 37.12
N PHE A 193 36.24 -43.90 37.92
CA PHE A 193 35.71 -42.54 38.02
C PHE A 193 36.58 -41.75 39.02
N GLU A 194 37.28 -40.71 38.57
CA GLU A 194 38.07 -39.83 39.44
C GLU A 194 37.41 -38.44 39.56
N GLU A 195 37.34 -37.92 40.79
CA GLU A 195 36.79 -36.60 41.10
C GLU A 195 37.74 -35.48 40.64
N SER A 196 37.46 -34.86 39.48
CA SER A 196 38.07 -33.58 39.12
C SER A 196 37.04 -32.62 38.51
N GLY A 197 36.60 -31.63 39.29
CA GLY A 197 35.75 -30.52 38.82
C GLY A 197 35.63 -29.43 39.90
N LYS A 198 35.57 -28.15 39.50
CA LYS A 198 35.41 -27.02 40.43
C LYS A 198 33.98 -26.94 40.97
N GLU A 199 33.80 -26.48 42.22
CA GLU A 199 32.48 -26.06 42.74
C GLU A 199 31.97 -24.82 41.96
N LEU A 200 30.72 -24.88 41.51
CA LEU A 200 30.11 -23.91 40.60
C LEU A 200 29.36 -22.81 41.39
N THR A 201 29.81 -21.55 41.33
CA THR A 201 29.03 -20.37 41.77
C THR A 201 28.47 -19.64 40.55
N PHE A 202 27.16 -19.39 40.50
CA PHE A 202 26.56 -18.75 39.33
C PHE A 202 26.83 -17.24 39.34
N ASP A 203 27.67 -16.80 38.42
CA ASP A 203 27.95 -15.39 38.13
C ASP A 203 27.69 -15.13 36.64
N ILE A 204 26.79 -14.19 36.35
CA ILE A 204 26.42 -13.82 34.98
C ILE A 204 27.61 -13.42 34.12
N GLN A 205 28.63 -12.79 34.72
CA GLN A 205 29.86 -12.36 34.06
C GLN A 205 30.78 -13.54 33.74
N GLN A 206 30.71 -14.63 34.51
CA GLN A 206 31.54 -15.82 34.29
C GLN A 206 30.84 -16.86 33.41
N MET A 207 29.50 -16.88 33.41
CA MET A 207 28.72 -17.89 32.68
C MET A 207 28.47 -17.54 31.22
N HIS A 208 28.47 -16.24 30.87
CA HIS A 208 28.17 -15.80 29.51
C HIS A 208 29.13 -16.31 28.40
N PRO A 209 30.45 -16.53 28.62
CA PRO A 209 31.36 -17.00 27.57
C PRO A 209 31.05 -18.42 27.11
N TYR A 210 30.43 -19.24 27.97
CA TYR A 210 30.06 -20.62 27.66
C TYR A 210 28.85 -20.73 26.74
N LEU A 211 28.04 -19.67 26.61
CA LEU A 211 26.93 -19.66 25.66
C LEU A 211 27.46 -19.63 24.22
N ASN A 212 27.04 -20.61 23.41
CA ASN A 212 27.57 -20.98 22.09
C ASN A 212 28.95 -21.67 22.09
N ALA A 213 29.50 -22.06 23.24
CA ALA A 213 30.61 -23.00 23.29
C ALA A 213 30.10 -24.43 23.10
N PRO A 214 30.93 -25.37 22.59
CA PRO A 214 30.64 -26.79 22.69
C PRO A 214 30.29 -27.17 24.13
N THR A 215 29.28 -28.02 24.30
CA THR A 215 28.83 -28.44 25.64
C THR A 215 29.98 -29.06 26.46
N GLU A 216 30.93 -29.69 25.79
CA GLU A 216 32.16 -30.25 26.37
C GLU A 216 33.03 -29.19 27.08
N GLU A 217 33.09 -27.95 26.59
CA GLU A 217 33.86 -26.88 27.25
C GLU A 217 33.27 -26.52 28.62
N PHE A 218 31.93 -26.49 28.72
CA PHE A 218 31.25 -26.27 30.00
C PHE A 218 31.41 -27.48 30.93
N GLN A 219 31.30 -28.70 30.39
CA GLN A 219 31.48 -29.94 31.16
C GLN A 219 32.90 -30.08 31.73
N ASN A 220 33.92 -29.67 30.99
CA ASN A 220 35.31 -29.74 31.43
C ASN A 220 35.62 -28.81 32.62
N ASP A 221 34.89 -27.70 32.74
CA ASP A 221 35.16 -26.67 33.75
C ASP A 221 34.38 -26.87 35.06
N PHE A 222 33.29 -27.66 35.08
CA PHE A 222 32.34 -27.73 36.21
C PHE A 222 31.94 -29.16 36.62
N LYS A 223 31.70 -29.36 37.93
CA LYS A 223 31.32 -30.67 38.51
C LYS A 223 29.85 -31.03 38.19
N GLU A 224 29.65 -32.03 37.33
CA GLU A 224 28.32 -32.57 36.99
C GLU A 224 27.71 -33.37 38.15
N TYR A 225 26.41 -33.24 38.36
CA TYR A 225 25.66 -33.90 39.44
C TYR A 225 24.93 -35.16 38.95
N GLN A 226 24.30 -35.10 37.77
CA GLN A 226 23.66 -36.24 37.07
C GLN A 226 23.56 -35.94 35.57
N ALA A 227 23.87 -36.94 34.72
CA ALA A 227 23.70 -36.90 33.27
C ALA A 227 22.47 -37.73 32.86
N GLU A 228 21.42 -37.10 32.33
CA GLU A 228 20.24 -37.77 31.77
C GLU A 228 19.94 -37.22 30.36
N GLY A 229 20.31 -37.96 29.31
CA GLY A 229 20.02 -37.58 27.92
C GLY A 229 20.75 -36.30 27.47
N ASP A 230 20.07 -35.43 26.71
CA ASP A 230 20.61 -34.18 26.15
C ASP A 230 20.76 -33.03 27.18
N HIS A 231 20.48 -33.29 28.46
CA HIS A 231 20.49 -32.31 29.54
C HIS A 231 21.49 -32.69 30.64
N ASN A 232 22.39 -31.76 30.95
CA ASN A 232 23.34 -31.93 32.06
C ASN A 232 22.89 -31.08 33.25
N THR A 233 22.94 -31.68 34.44
CA THR A 233 22.52 -31.04 35.69
C THR A 233 23.71 -30.81 36.62
N TYR A 234 23.81 -29.59 37.16
CA TYR A 234 24.89 -29.15 38.05
C TYR A 234 24.31 -28.52 39.32
N SER A 235 25.02 -28.60 40.44
CA SER A 235 24.65 -27.88 41.67
C SER A 235 25.40 -26.54 41.73
N THR A 236 24.70 -25.46 42.07
CA THR A 236 25.30 -24.12 42.18
C THR A 236 24.71 -23.27 43.30
N THR A 237 25.38 -22.16 43.64
CA THR A 237 24.85 -21.11 44.50
C THR A 237 24.71 -19.76 43.77
N PHE A 238 23.61 -19.05 44.01
CA PHE A 238 23.38 -17.68 43.54
C PHE A 238 22.74 -16.86 44.69
N GLN A 239 23.34 -15.71 45.05
CA GLN A 239 22.90 -14.91 46.21
C GLN A 239 22.78 -15.75 47.49
N ASP A 240 23.81 -16.55 47.79
CA ASP A 240 23.92 -17.45 48.96
C ASP A 240 22.81 -18.51 49.09
N LYS A 241 22.03 -18.74 48.03
CA LYS A 241 21.02 -19.81 47.94
C LYS A 241 21.44 -20.88 46.96
N ALA A 242 21.11 -22.13 47.28
CA ALA A 242 21.36 -23.27 46.42
C ALA A 242 20.34 -23.34 45.27
N TYR A 243 20.84 -23.58 44.06
CA TYR A 243 20.07 -23.79 42.85
C TYR A 243 20.58 -25.02 42.11
N THR A 244 19.69 -25.66 41.38
CA THR A 244 20.04 -26.63 40.35
C THR A 244 20.21 -25.88 39.03
N LEU A 245 21.37 -26.04 38.40
CA LEU A 245 21.69 -25.49 37.09
C LEU A 245 21.50 -26.57 36.03
N ILE A 246 20.69 -26.27 35.02
CA ILE A 246 20.38 -27.16 33.90
C ILE A 246 20.90 -26.48 32.64
N THR A 247 21.76 -27.15 31.90
CA THR A 247 22.24 -26.67 30.61
C THR A 247 21.53 -27.35 29.46
N ASN A 248 21.16 -26.58 28.44
CA ASN A 248 20.62 -27.10 27.18
C ASN A 248 21.55 -26.76 26.02
N ALA A 249 21.71 -27.70 25.11
CA ALA A 249 22.44 -27.51 23.86
C ALA A 249 21.47 -27.54 22.66
N ASP A 250 21.86 -26.90 21.56
CA ASP A 250 21.13 -27.01 20.30
C ASP A 250 21.47 -28.29 19.53
N GLU A 251 20.81 -28.49 18.39
CA GLU A 251 20.99 -29.67 17.51
C GLU A 251 22.44 -29.90 17.00
N ARG A 252 23.35 -28.94 17.24
CA ARG A 252 24.76 -29.01 16.87
C ARG A 252 25.69 -29.21 18.09
N GLY A 253 25.12 -29.38 19.29
CA GLY A 253 25.86 -29.57 20.53
C GLY A 253 26.41 -28.29 21.16
N LEU A 254 25.95 -27.11 20.72
CA LEU A 254 26.36 -25.81 21.28
C LEU A 254 25.43 -25.36 22.40
N LEU A 255 26.00 -24.90 23.53
CA LEU A 255 25.24 -24.47 24.70
C LEU A 255 24.32 -23.28 24.36
N GLU A 256 23.01 -23.46 24.51
CA GLU A 256 22.02 -22.43 24.17
C GLU A 256 21.40 -21.73 25.38
N SER A 257 21.26 -22.45 26.50
CA SER A 257 20.71 -21.87 27.73
C SER A 257 21.25 -22.56 28.97
N ILE A 258 21.32 -21.77 30.04
CA ILE A 258 21.70 -22.15 31.38
C ILE A 258 20.56 -21.71 32.30
N LYS A 259 19.77 -22.67 32.78
CA LYS A 259 18.57 -22.43 33.58
C LYS A 259 18.84 -22.79 35.05
N LEU A 260 18.50 -21.88 35.97
CA LEU A 260 18.52 -22.14 37.40
C LEU A 260 17.12 -22.45 37.91
N THR A 261 17.04 -23.48 38.75
CA THR A 261 15.81 -23.93 39.42
C THR A 261 16.06 -24.04 40.93
N ALA A 262 15.26 -23.35 41.75
CA ALA A 262 15.34 -23.41 43.21
C ALA A 262 14.40 -24.49 43.79
N SER A 263 14.70 -24.97 44.99
CA SER A 263 13.88 -25.95 45.74
C SER A 263 12.63 -25.35 46.41
N SER A 264 12.62 -24.03 46.67
CA SER A 264 11.46 -23.27 47.14
C SER A 264 11.44 -21.89 46.48
N THR A 265 10.27 -21.40 46.08
CA THR A 265 10.12 -20.08 45.43
C THR A 265 9.02 -19.25 46.09
N THR A 266 9.30 -17.97 46.34
CA THR A 266 8.35 -16.98 46.88
C THR A 266 8.31 -15.72 46.02
N LEU A 267 7.21 -14.96 46.10
CA LEU A 267 7.08 -13.67 45.40
C LEU A 267 8.14 -12.67 45.88
N ASP A 268 8.46 -12.66 47.18
CA ASP A 268 9.48 -11.76 47.74
C ASP A 268 10.87 -12.05 47.17
N GLU A 269 11.21 -13.32 46.93
CA GLU A 269 12.46 -13.69 46.26
C GLU A 269 12.50 -13.21 44.81
N TYR A 270 11.40 -13.36 44.08
CA TYR A 270 11.29 -12.84 42.72
C TYR A 270 11.46 -11.32 42.67
N LEU A 271 10.74 -10.60 43.54
CA LEU A 271 10.80 -9.14 43.64
C LEU A 271 12.20 -8.66 44.08
N ALA A 272 12.89 -9.42 44.93
CA ALA A 272 14.27 -9.12 45.31
C ALA A 272 15.20 -9.22 44.09
N ILE A 273 15.10 -10.29 43.29
CA ILE A 273 15.92 -10.46 42.07
C ILE A 273 15.58 -9.39 41.03
N LEU A 274 14.30 -9.06 40.85
CA LEU A 274 13.87 -8.00 39.94
C LEU A 274 14.41 -6.61 40.37
N ASN A 275 14.44 -6.34 41.68
CA ASN A 275 15.01 -5.10 42.23
C ASN A 275 16.54 -5.04 42.11
N LEU A 276 17.24 -6.18 42.08
CA LEU A 276 18.67 -6.19 41.77
C LEU A 276 18.88 -5.42 40.47
N GLY A 277 18.09 -5.65 39.42
CA GLY A 277 18.19 -4.96 38.13
C GLY A 277 18.13 -3.42 38.11
N LYS A 278 17.89 -2.75 39.25
CA LYS A 278 17.95 -1.28 39.40
C LYS A 278 19.36 -0.74 39.71
N GLY A 279 20.29 -1.59 40.15
CA GLY A 279 21.65 -1.21 40.59
C GLY A 279 22.75 -1.42 39.54
N ASN A 280 23.96 -0.91 39.81
CA ASN A 280 25.11 -0.94 38.89
C ASN A 280 25.77 -2.33 38.71
N ASN A 281 25.33 -3.38 39.41
CA ASN A 281 26.02 -4.69 39.43
C ASN A 281 25.08 -5.89 39.27
N SER A 282 23.98 -5.75 38.56
CA SER A 282 22.87 -6.70 38.74
C SER A 282 22.06 -6.87 37.46
N LEU A 283 22.19 -8.06 36.88
CA LEU A 283 21.42 -8.60 35.75
C LEU A 283 21.55 -7.87 34.40
N GLY A 284 21.95 -6.60 34.38
CA GLY A 284 22.15 -5.80 33.17
C GLY A 284 21.09 -4.72 32.95
N THR A 285 21.09 -4.13 31.76
CA THR A 285 20.07 -3.12 31.40
C THR A 285 18.70 -3.78 31.33
N PHE A 286 17.68 -3.19 31.96
CA PHE A 286 16.29 -3.68 31.88
C PHE A 286 15.63 -3.27 30.56
N PHE A 287 15.03 -4.24 29.87
CA PHE A 287 14.43 -4.03 28.55
C PHE A 287 12.90 -4.01 28.57
N GLY A 288 12.29 -4.39 29.68
CA GLY A 288 10.84 -4.43 29.87
C GLY A 288 10.37 -5.77 30.42
N ALA A 289 9.08 -5.82 30.76
CA ALA A 289 8.42 -7.05 31.17
C ALA A 289 7.12 -7.26 30.41
N LYS A 290 6.93 -8.46 29.85
CA LYS A 290 5.66 -8.89 29.27
C LYS A 290 4.83 -9.59 30.32
N PHE A 291 3.53 -9.33 30.37
CA PHE A 291 2.62 -10.05 31.26
C PHE A 291 1.41 -10.61 30.53
N SER A 292 0.89 -11.73 31.02
CA SER A 292 -0.33 -12.39 30.53
C SER A 292 -1.20 -12.93 31.68
N GLY A 293 -2.52 -12.91 31.48
CA GLY A 293 -3.55 -13.30 32.45
C GLY A 293 -4.95 -13.01 31.87
N LYS A 294 -5.86 -12.39 32.63
CA LYS A 294 -7.15 -11.88 32.10
C LYS A 294 -6.97 -10.76 31.06
N THR A 295 -5.84 -10.06 31.11
CA THR A 295 -5.37 -9.09 30.11
C THR A 295 -3.90 -9.35 29.82
N SER A 296 -3.40 -8.84 28.69
CA SER A 296 -1.99 -8.93 28.31
C SER A 296 -1.42 -7.55 28.02
N GLY A 297 -0.14 -7.33 28.32
CA GLY A 297 0.51 -6.06 28.04
C GLY A 297 2.02 -6.09 28.28
N VAL A 298 2.63 -4.91 28.20
CA VAL A 298 4.07 -4.70 28.43
C VAL A 298 4.24 -3.58 29.44
N LYS A 299 5.19 -3.75 30.36
CA LYS A 299 5.67 -2.71 31.27
C LYS A 299 7.07 -2.27 30.85
N GLN A 300 7.30 -0.96 30.85
CA GLN A 300 8.55 -0.38 30.35
C GLN A 300 9.56 -0.15 31.47
N THR A 301 9.10 -0.09 32.72
CA THR A 301 9.97 0.12 33.88
C THR A 301 9.88 -1.02 34.88
N ILE A 302 10.95 -1.18 35.67
CA ILE A 302 10.98 -2.17 36.75
C ILE A 302 9.89 -1.83 37.79
N ASP A 303 9.70 -0.55 38.11
CA ASP A 303 8.70 -0.10 39.09
C ASP A 303 7.27 -0.43 38.66
N GLU A 304 6.93 -0.23 37.38
CA GLU A 304 5.65 -0.63 36.83
C GLU A 304 5.42 -2.14 36.89
N THR A 305 6.48 -2.92 36.70
CA THR A 305 6.45 -4.38 36.73
C THR A 305 6.23 -4.88 38.17
N ILE A 306 6.94 -4.29 39.13
CA ILE A 306 6.78 -4.58 40.56
C ILE A 306 5.35 -4.26 41.01
N ALA A 307 4.83 -3.06 40.68
CA ALA A 307 3.48 -2.65 41.06
C ALA A 307 2.40 -3.59 40.49
N LEU A 308 2.60 -4.10 39.27
CA LEU A 308 1.72 -5.08 38.65
C LEU A 308 1.73 -6.42 39.39
N LEU A 309 2.91 -6.93 39.74
CA LEU A 309 3.05 -8.19 40.46
C LEU A 309 2.49 -8.10 41.88
N GLN A 310 2.75 -7.01 42.60
CA GLN A 310 2.23 -6.81 43.95
C GLN A 310 0.70 -6.75 44.02
N SER A 311 0.03 -6.37 42.92
CA SER A 311 -1.43 -6.29 42.87
C SER A 311 -2.11 -7.58 42.39
N ASN A 312 -1.41 -8.46 41.64
CA ASN A 312 -2.04 -9.58 40.93
C ASN A 312 -1.15 -10.84 40.81
N ALA A 313 -0.19 -11.05 41.73
CA ALA A 313 0.86 -12.08 41.61
C ALA A 313 0.38 -13.49 41.26
N ASN A 314 -0.78 -13.93 41.77
CA ASN A 314 -1.26 -15.30 41.60
C ASN A 314 -2.07 -15.52 40.30
N GLU A 315 -2.43 -14.45 39.58
CA GLU A 315 -3.24 -14.53 38.35
C GLU A 315 -2.45 -14.22 37.06
N LEU A 316 -1.19 -13.81 37.19
CA LEU A 316 -0.36 -13.36 36.07
C LEU A 316 0.85 -14.27 35.83
N ARG A 317 1.22 -14.41 34.56
CA ARG A 317 2.58 -14.76 34.16
C ARG A 317 3.31 -13.49 33.74
N VAL A 318 4.52 -13.25 34.25
CA VAL A 318 5.34 -12.06 33.97
C VAL A 318 6.75 -12.50 33.60
N VAL A 319 7.20 -12.08 32.41
CA VAL A 319 8.55 -12.36 31.90
C VAL A 319 9.32 -11.06 31.83
N ALA A 320 10.29 -10.88 32.71
CA ALA A 320 11.19 -9.73 32.76
C ALA A 320 12.52 -10.05 32.08
N ILE A 321 13.03 -9.13 31.25
CA ILE A 321 14.25 -9.34 30.45
C ILE A 321 15.32 -8.31 30.79
N PHE A 322 16.52 -8.80 31.05
CA PHE A 322 17.72 -8.01 31.26
C PHE A 322 18.80 -8.36 30.25
N ASN A 323 19.57 -7.36 29.85
CA ASN A 323 20.69 -7.49 28.95
C ASN A 323 21.99 -7.16 29.71
N PRO A 324 22.71 -8.19 30.22
CA PRO A 324 24.00 -8.00 30.89
C PRO A 324 25.11 -7.60 29.92
N HIS A 325 25.07 -8.12 28.69
CA HIS A 325 26.05 -7.93 27.63
C HIS A 325 25.41 -8.11 26.26
N THR A 326 25.91 -7.40 25.25
CA THR A 326 25.51 -7.59 23.85
C THR A 326 25.58 -9.07 23.49
N GLY A 327 24.46 -9.66 23.07
CA GLY A 327 24.45 -11.04 22.65
C GLY A 327 24.12 -12.06 23.75
N VAL A 328 23.71 -11.61 24.95
CA VAL A 328 23.32 -12.46 26.08
C VAL A 328 22.07 -11.89 26.76
N TYR A 329 21.11 -12.73 27.16
CA TYR A 329 19.94 -12.30 27.93
C TYR A 329 19.80 -13.07 29.22
N PHE A 330 19.37 -12.34 30.26
CA PHE A 330 18.93 -12.91 31.52
C PHE A 330 17.41 -12.74 31.62
N VAL A 331 16.70 -13.86 31.64
CA VAL A 331 15.25 -13.93 31.64
C VAL A 331 14.78 -14.38 33.02
N LEU A 332 13.92 -13.56 33.61
CA LEU A 332 13.29 -13.78 34.90
C LEU A 332 11.78 -13.99 34.69
N ASP A 333 11.34 -15.25 34.67
CA ASP A 333 9.96 -15.66 34.38
C ASP A 333 9.23 -16.01 35.69
N TRP A 334 8.15 -15.29 35.99
CA TRP A 334 7.18 -15.58 37.05
C TRP A 334 5.92 -16.18 36.43
N ASP A 335 5.53 -17.38 36.84
CA ASP A 335 4.28 -18.01 36.42
C ASP A 335 3.50 -18.48 37.66
N LYS A 336 2.43 -17.75 37.98
CA LYS A 336 1.39 -18.13 38.96
C LYS A 336 1.93 -18.72 40.27
N GLY A 337 2.94 -18.08 40.88
CA GLY A 337 3.50 -18.49 42.17
C GLY A 337 4.83 -19.22 42.10
N THR A 338 5.38 -19.45 40.91
CA THR A 338 6.73 -20.02 40.71
C THR A 338 7.57 -19.12 39.82
N TYR A 339 8.91 -19.16 39.97
CA TYR A 339 9.79 -18.47 39.04
C TYR A 339 10.98 -19.29 38.58
N SER A 340 11.53 -18.92 37.42
CA SER A 340 12.79 -19.46 36.92
C SER A 340 13.72 -18.37 36.41
N LEU A 341 15.03 -18.64 36.51
CA LEU A 341 16.10 -17.77 36.02
C LEU A 341 16.78 -18.46 34.86
N THR A 342 16.86 -17.80 33.71
CA THR A 342 17.53 -18.38 32.54
C THR A 342 18.51 -17.39 31.96
N LEU A 343 19.77 -17.80 31.85
CA LEU A 343 20.75 -17.14 30.99
C LEU A 343 20.72 -17.84 29.64
N CYS A 344 20.45 -17.12 28.56
CA CYS A 344 20.35 -17.71 27.23
C CYS A 344 21.17 -16.96 26.19
N ARG A 345 21.67 -17.72 25.20
CA ARG A 345 22.41 -17.19 24.05
C ARG A 345 21.60 -16.12 23.31
N ASN A 346 22.29 -15.17 22.70
CA ASN A 346 21.67 -14.11 21.91
C ASN A 346 22.51 -13.78 20.67
N TYR A 347 22.60 -14.74 19.75
CA TYR A 347 22.78 -14.40 18.34
C TYR A 347 21.81 -15.25 17.51
N LEU A 348 21.04 -14.61 16.64
CA LEU A 348 20.29 -15.33 15.61
C LEU A 348 21.30 -15.76 14.52
N PRO A 349 21.38 -17.04 14.13
CA PRO A 349 22.25 -17.45 13.04
C PRO A 349 21.88 -16.77 11.71
N LEU A 350 22.88 -16.30 10.95
CA LEU A 350 22.67 -15.70 9.64
C LEU A 350 22.48 -16.79 8.58
N TYR A 351 21.26 -17.29 8.44
CA TYR A 351 20.86 -18.19 7.35
C TYR A 351 19.99 -17.45 6.34
N ILE A 352 20.61 -17.02 5.24
CA ILE A 352 19.95 -16.21 4.21
C ILE A 352 18.67 -16.89 3.71
N ASP A 353 18.71 -18.21 3.45
CA ASP A 353 17.54 -18.99 3.03
C ASP A 353 16.38 -18.97 4.03
N SER A 354 16.69 -19.06 5.32
CA SER A 354 15.69 -19.06 6.39
C SER A 354 14.99 -17.70 6.52
N PHE A 355 15.66 -16.58 6.26
CA PHE A 355 15.04 -15.25 6.29
C PHE A 355 14.10 -15.02 5.10
N ILE A 356 14.36 -15.62 3.94
CA ILE A 356 13.45 -15.55 2.77
C ILE A 356 12.13 -16.23 3.08
N THR A 357 12.18 -17.40 3.72
CA THR A 357 10.98 -18.15 4.13
C THR A 357 10.20 -17.41 5.23
N ALA A 358 10.89 -16.62 6.06
CA ALA A 358 10.25 -15.81 7.10
C ALA A 358 9.46 -14.59 6.54
N LEU A 359 9.77 -14.11 5.32
CA LEU A 359 9.00 -13.03 4.70
C LEU A 359 7.53 -13.39 4.54
N HIS A 360 6.65 -12.47 4.92
CA HIS A 360 5.19 -12.60 4.89
C HIS A 360 4.63 -13.65 5.85
N SER A 361 5.49 -14.29 6.64
CA SER A 361 5.03 -15.02 7.81
C SER A 361 4.32 -14.03 8.75
N PRO A 362 3.31 -14.49 9.51
CA PRO A 362 2.60 -13.64 10.44
C PRO A 362 3.60 -12.95 11.40
N PHE A 363 3.61 -11.62 11.39
CA PHE A 363 4.60 -10.82 12.14
C PHE A 363 4.50 -11.13 13.63
N GLU A 364 3.28 -11.28 14.14
CA GLU A 364 3.03 -11.64 15.54
C GLU A 364 3.56 -13.03 15.90
N LEU A 365 3.47 -14.01 15.01
CA LEU A 365 4.01 -15.36 15.26
C LEU A 365 5.54 -15.35 15.24
N TYR A 366 6.13 -14.61 14.30
CA TYR A 366 7.59 -14.46 14.24
C TYR A 366 8.12 -13.71 15.47
N MET A 367 7.43 -12.64 15.88
CA MET A 367 7.70 -11.93 17.13
C MET A 367 7.54 -12.86 18.33
N ALA A 368 6.46 -13.66 18.42
CA ALA A 368 6.26 -14.58 19.52
C ALA A 368 7.38 -15.64 19.61
N LYS A 369 7.85 -16.12 18.45
CA LYS A 369 8.94 -17.11 18.35
C LYS A 369 10.31 -16.51 18.71
N HIS A 370 10.54 -15.24 18.40
CA HIS A 370 11.84 -14.59 18.54
C HIS A 370 11.86 -13.43 19.55
N TYR A 371 10.85 -13.34 20.42
CA TYR A 371 10.60 -12.21 21.33
C TYR A 371 11.81 -11.88 22.21
N TYR A 372 12.47 -12.91 22.74
CA TYR A 372 13.63 -12.76 23.61
C TYR A 372 14.87 -12.28 22.84
N LEU A 373 14.97 -12.53 21.53
CA LEU A 373 16.08 -12.09 20.67
C LEU A 373 15.91 -10.66 20.16
N CYS A 374 14.67 -10.21 19.98
CA CYS A 374 14.34 -8.90 19.42
C CYS A 374 14.06 -7.87 20.52
N ASN A 375 14.87 -6.82 20.58
CA ASN A 375 15.04 -6.08 21.83
C ASN A 375 14.50 -4.65 21.82
N ARG A 376 13.72 -4.24 20.80
CA ARG A 376 12.97 -2.96 20.80
C ARG A 376 11.76 -3.03 19.87
N ILE A 377 10.61 -2.52 20.32
CA ILE A 377 9.51 -2.01 19.49
C ILE A 377 9.58 -0.48 19.59
N ASN A 378 9.56 0.25 18.48
CA ASN A 378 9.71 1.72 18.54
C ASN A 378 8.41 2.42 19.00
N LEU A 379 8.57 3.61 19.61
CA LEU A 379 7.48 4.44 20.15
C LEU A 379 6.69 5.26 19.10
N PHE A 380 6.97 5.05 17.80
CA PHE A 380 6.46 5.85 16.68
C PHE A 380 5.51 5.07 15.75
N GLY A 381 4.97 3.93 16.18
CA GLY A 381 3.86 3.26 15.50
C GLY A 381 4.23 2.33 14.32
N LEU A 382 5.53 2.15 14.02
CA LEU A 382 6.01 1.10 13.13
C LEU A 382 6.38 -0.14 13.96
N LEU A 383 5.71 -1.28 13.71
CA LEU A 383 6.13 -2.55 14.31
C LEU A 383 7.42 -3.01 13.63
N LYS A 384 8.54 -2.80 14.33
CA LYS A 384 9.89 -3.19 13.92
C LYS A 384 10.49 -4.04 15.02
N LEU A 385 11.03 -5.22 14.67
CA LEU A 385 11.83 -6.07 15.56
C LEU A 385 13.30 -5.81 15.29
N ASN A 386 14.04 -5.34 16.29
CA ASN A 386 15.49 -5.15 16.20
C ASN A 386 16.23 -6.30 16.90
N PHE A 387 17.07 -7.00 16.15
CA PHE A 387 18.00 -8.02 16.59
C PHE A 387 19.39 -7.39 16.70
N PRO A 388 19.88 -7.09 17.91
CA PRO A 388 21.14 -6.37 18.10
C PRO A 388 22.38 -7.21 17.79
N ALA A 389 22.21 -8.51 17.50
CA ALA A 389 23.28 -9.48 17.44
C ALA A 389 22.87 -10.68 16.57
N ILE A 390 23.52 -10.83 15.40
CA ILE A 390 23.38 -11.92 14.44
C ILE A 390 24.78 -12.41 14.03
N LYS A 391 24.96 -13.70 13.77
CA LYS A 391 26.28 -14.28 13.46
C LYS A 391 26.25 -15.21 12.24
N ASN A 392 27.18 -15.03 11.29
CA ASN A 392 27.34 -15.98 10.17
C ASN A 392 28.15 -17.22 10.59
N SER A 393 28.30 -18.21 9.70
CA SER A 393 29.06 -19.43 9.97
C SER A 393 30.56 -19.21 10.21
N GLN A 394 31.09 -18.05 9.82
CA GLN A 394 32.50 -17.66 9.99
C GLN A 394 32.72 -16.91 11.31
N GLY A 395 31.62 -16.55 12.00
CA GLY A 395 31.63 -15.89 13.28
C GLY A 395 31.57 -14.36 13.24
N ASP A 396 31.34 -13.77 12.06
CA ASP A 396 31.19 -12.33 11.88
C ASP A 396 29.87 -11.82 12.45
N LEU A 397 29.90 -10.64 13.07
CA LEU A 397 28.77 -10.04 13.79
C LEU A 397 28.00 -9.02 12.97
N PHE A 398 26.67 -9.16 13.00
CA PHE A 398 25.70 -8.31 12.32
C PHE A 398 24.61 -7.86 13.29
N THR A 399 23.83 -6.86 12.88
CA THR A 399 22.54 -6.48 13.47
C THR A 399 21.45 -6.73 12.43
N MET A 400 20.20 -6.95 12.84
CA MET A 400 19.09 -7.15 11.92
C MET A 400 17.82 -6.45 12.39
N ASP A 401 17.03 -6.00 11.45
CA ASP A 401 15.78 -5.28 11.64
C ASP A 401 14.68 -5.96 10.80
N CYS A 402 13.65 -6.52 11.42
CA CYS A 402 12.45 -6.99 10.71
C CYS A 402 11.33 -5.96 10.83
N ILE A 403 10.74 -5.54 9.72
CA ILE A 403 9.72 -4.49 9.65
C ILE A 403 8.39 -5.11 9.23
N ALA A 404 7.32 -4.80 9.97
CA ALA A 404 5.97 -5.25 9.65
C ALA A 404 5.39 -4.50 8.43
N SER A 405 4.41 -5.12 7.77
CA SER A 405 3.57 -4.46 6.78
C SER A 405 2.79 -3.28 7.38
N SER A 406 2.32 -2.36 6.53
CA SER A 406 1.50 -1.21 6.95
C SER A 406 0.22 -1.63 7.71
N ASP A 407 -0.37 -2.77 7.34
CA ASP A 407 -1.49 -3.45 8.02
C ASP A 407 -1.07 -4.19 9.32
N LYS A 408 0.22 -4.21 9.64
CA LYS A 408 0.86 -4.80 10.82
C LYS A 408 0.74 -6.33 10.95
N GLN A 409 0.31 -7.04 9.90
CA GLN A 409 0.05 -8.48 9.99
C GLN A 409 1.23 -9.37 9.58
N SER A 410 2.17 -8.88 8.77
CA SER A 410 3.19 -9.73 8.14
C SER A 410 4.58 -9.08 8.13
N ILE A 411 5.65 -9.86 8.04
CA ILE A 411 7.00 -9.30 7.83
C ILE A 411 7.11 -8.80 6.38
N GLN A 412 7.33 -7.49 6.22
CA GLN A 412 7.46 -6.82 4.93
C GLN A 412 8.91 -6.69 4.48
N GLU A 413 9.83 -6.46 5.41
CA GLU A 413 11.23 -6.17 5.12
C GLU A 413 12.13 -6.73 6.23
N ILE A 414 13.31 -7.25 5.87
CA ILE A 414 14.34 -7.72 6.81
C ILE A 414 15.65 -7.08 6.39
N ASN A 415 16.18 -6.17 7.21
CA ASN A 415 17.43 -5.47 6.99
C ASN A 415 18.51 -6.02 7.91
N ILE A 416 19.56 -6.62 7.37
CA ILE A 416 20.75 -6.99 8.14
C ILE A 416 21.79 -5.88 7.95
N ASN A 417 22.68 -5.65 8.91
CA ASN A 417 23.75 -4.66 8.84
C ASN A 417 25.01 -5.19 9.52
N LEU A 418 26.18 -4.99 8.93
CA LEU A 418 27.46 -5.32 9.57
C LEU A 418 27.62 -4.48 10.84
N ASN A 419 27.98 -5.11 11.96
CA ASN A 419 28.20 -4.37 13.20
C ASN A 419 29.51 -3.58 13.09
N THR A 420 29.38 -2.26 12.97
CA THR A 420 30.50 -1.33 12.77
C THR A 420 31.36 -1.11 14.01
N LYS A 421 30.84 -1.39 15.22
CA LYS A 421 31.60 -1.28 16.47
C LYS A 421 32.62 -2.41 16.61
N ASP A 422 32.26 -3.61 16.16
CA ASP A 422 33.09 -4.81 16.28
C ASP A 422 33.95 -5.08 15.03
N ASN A 423 33.71 -4.33 13.95
CA ASN A 423 34.41 -4.46 12.67
C ASN A 423 34.87 -3.10 12.14
N SER A 424 35.69 -2.40 12.93
CA SER A 424 36.19 -1.05 12.62
C SER A 424 37.27 -1.00 11.55
N ASP A 425 37.81 -2.14 11.10
CA ASP A 425 38.81 -2.25 10.03
C ASP A 425 38.14 -2.43 8.67
N ASN A 426 38.37 -1.49 7.75
CA ASN A 426 37.85 -1.51 6.38
C ASN A 426 38.31 -2.77 5.62
N THR A 427 39.51 -3.27 5.85
CA THR A 427 40.05 -4.46 5.17
C THR A 427 39.27 -5.70 5.56
N LYS A 428 39.02 -5.86 6.87
CA LYS A 428 38.18 -6.92 7.43
C LYS A 428 36.74 -6.81 6.92
N ALA A 429 36.16 -5.60 6.91
CA ALA A 429 34.81 -5.37 6.40
C ALA A 429 34.67 -5.65 4.88
N ILE A 430 35.73 -5.42 4.09
CA ILE A 430 35.79 -5.78 2.66
C ILE A 430 35.86 -7.30 2.49
N ALA A 431 36.67 -7.99 3.31
CA ALA A 431 36.78 -9.45 3.26
C ALA A 431 35.47 -10.16 3.63
N ILE A 432 34.80 -9.72 4.70
CA ILE A 432 33.48 -10.24 5.14
C ILE A 432 32.47 -10.06 4.02
N TRP A 433 32.43 -8.87 3.43
CA TRP A 433 31.54 -8.60 2.31
C TRP A 433 31.79 -9.51 1.11
N LYS A 434 33.05 -9.65 0.68
CA LYS A 434 33.40 -10.47 -0.48
C LYS A 434 32.92 -11.91 -0.28
N SER A 435 33.08 -12.43 0.93
CA SER A 435 32.58 -13.74 1.32
C SER A 435 31.05 -13.83 1.22
N GLU A 436 30.31 -12.86 1.78
CA GLU A 436 28.85 -12.87 1.77
C GLU A 436 28.24 -12.61 0.39
N ALA A 437 28.86 -11.78 -0.45
CA ALA A 437 28.40 -11.55 -1.83
C ALA A 437 28.59 -12.80 -2.71
N GLN A 438 29.72 -13.50 -2.56
CA GLN A 438 29.94 -14.78 -3.23
C GLN A 438 28.98 -15.86 -2.73
N ARG A 439 28.69 -15.87 -1.43
CA ARG A 439 27.71 -16.78 -0.84
C ARG A 439 26.30 -16.51 -1.37
N PHE A 440 25.90 -15.25 -1.42
CA PHE A 440 24.61 -14.84 -1.96
C PHE A 440 24.43 -15.30 -3.40
N VAL A 441 25.42 -15.09 -4.29
CA VAL A 441 25.32 -15.59 -5.68
C VAL A 441 25.29 -17.11 -5.77
N LYS A 442 25.94 -17.84 -4.84
CA LYS A 442 25.85 -19.31 -4.79
C LYS A 442 24.47 -19.80 -4.36
N VAL A 443 23.83 -19.09 -3.44
CA VAL A 443 22.48 -19.40 -2.95
C VAL A 443 21.42 -19.07 -4.01
N PHE A 444 21.57 -17.93 -4.68
CA PHE A 444 20.64 -17.46 -5.70
C PHE A 444 21.22 -17.68 -7.09
N THR A 445 20.82 -18.79 -7.72
CA THR A 445 21.40 -19.33 -8.97
C THR A 445 21.31 -18.40 -10.20
N SER A 446 20.63 -17.26 -10.13
CA SER A 446 20.59 -16.23 -11.19
C SER A 446 20.39 -14.82 -10.62
N PHE A 447 21.15 -13.83 -11.09
CA PHE A 447 20.96 -12.41 -10.77
C PHE A 447 20.35 -11.67 -11.97
N ILE A 448 19.43 -10.74 -11.70
CA ILE A 448 18.71 -9.93 -12.70
C ILE A 448 19.50 -8.66 -13.04
N GLU A 449 20.09 -8.04 -12.01
CA GLU A 449 20.76 -6.74 -12.16
C GLU A 449 21.90 -6.59 -11.16
N LEU A 450 22.97 -5.91 -11.58
CA LEU A 450 24.11 -5.57 -10.75
C LEU A 450 24.56 -4.16 -11.09
N TYR A 451 24.50 -3.24 -10.12
CA TYR A 451 24.76 -1.82 -10.36
C TYR A 451 25.28 -1.10 -9.11
N ALA A 452 25.98 0.01 -9.32
CA ALA A 452 26.37 0.96 -8.28
C ALA A 452 25.42 2.16 -8.27
N THR A 453 25.25 2.76 -7.10
CA THR A 453 24.43 3.98 -6.91
C THR A 453 25.27 5.11 -6.35
N ASP A 454 24.88 6.36 -6.56
CA ASP A 454 25.46 7.47 -5.78
C ASP A 454 24.79 7.58 -4.38
N ALA A 455 25.24 8.55 -3.59
CA ALA A 455 24.70 8.80 -2.25
C ALA A 455 23.19 9.18 -2.22
N SER A 456 22.59 9.49 -3.37
CA SER A 456 21.14 9.76 -3.52
C SER A 456 20.34 8.53 -3.93
N GLY A 457 20.99 7.38 -4.15
CA GLY A 457 20.36 6.15 -4.62
C GLY A 457 20.17 6.07 -6.14
N LYS A 458 20.69 7.06 -6.90
CA LYS A 458 20.62 7.05 -8.36
C LYS A 458 21.64 6.05 -8.92
N LYS A 459 21.23 5.21 -9.88
CA LYS A 459 22.12 4.28 -10.57
C LYS A 459 23.17 5.05 -11.36
N ILE A 460 24.45 4.79 -11.08
CA ILE A 460 25.58 5.45 -11.75
C ILE A 460 26.38 4.52 -12.66
N GLN A 461 26.35 3.21 -12.40
CA GLN A 461 27.09 2.24 -13.20
C GLN A 461 26.44 0.86 -13.11
N ARG A 462 26.41 0.10 -14.21
CA ARG A 462 25.92 -1.29 -14.27
C ARG A 462 27.09 -2.23 -14.56
N PHE A 463 27.09 -3.42 -13.98
CA PHE A 463 28.12 -4.44 -14.15
C PHE A 463 27.54 -5.70 -14.79
N SER A 464 28.36 -6.41 -15.56
CA SER A 464 27.94 -7.62 -16.27
C SER A 464 28.07 -8.88 -15.42
N ASN A 465 28.97 -8.87 -14.43
CA ASN A 465 29.26 -9.99 -13.54
C ASN A 465 29.76 -9.50 -12.16
N LEU A 466 29.78 -10.42 -11.19
CA LEU A 466 30.20 -10.13 -9.82
C LEU A 466 31.67 -9.71 -9.72
N GLU A 467 32.55 -10.22 -10.58
CA GLU A 467 33.99 -9.91 -10.55
C GLU A 467 34.25 -8.44 -10.92
N GLU A 468 33.57 -7.92 -11.94
CA GLU A 468 33.60 -6.50 -12.32
C GLU A 468 33.13 -5.60 -11.19
N ALA A 469 32.05 -5.98 -10.50
CA ALA A 469 31.53 -5.23 -9.37
C ALA A 469 32.46 -5.31 -8.15
N ILE A 470 33.13 -6.44 -7.92
CA ILE A 470 34.16 -6.59 -6.88
C ILE A 470 35.35 -5.68 -7.17
N ALA A 471 35.86 -5.68 -8.41
CA ALA A 471 36.97 -4.82 -8.80
C ALA A 471 36.63 -3.32 -8.71
N PHE A 472 35.40 -2.94 -9.06
CA PHE A 472 34.89 -1.58 -8.88
C PHE A 472 34.89 -1.15 -7.41
N VAL A 473 34.41 -2.03 -6.52
CA VAL A 473 34.39 -1.76 -5.07
C VAL A 473 35.80 -1.69 -4.48
N GLU A 474 36.72 -2.54 -4.94
CA GLU A 474 38.12 -2.57 -4.48
C GLU A 474 38.90 -1.32 -4.93
N SER A 475 38.57 -0.75 -6.10
CA SER A 475 39.23 0.45 -6.65
C SER A 475 38.70 1.78 -6.08
N ASP A 476 37.42 1.85 -5.74
CA ASP A 476 36.75 3.08 -5.26
C ASP A 476 36.66 3.20 -3.73
N ASN A 477 37.22 2.23 -2.98
CA ASN A 477 37.22 2.21 -1.51
C ASN A 477 35.82 2.45 -0.87
N ARG A 478 34.78 1.96 -1.55
CA ARG A 478 33.37 1.84 -1.09
C ARG A 478 32.57 3.12 -0.86
N GLU A 479 32.88 4.25 -1.48
CA GLU A 479 32.05 5.45 -1.26
C GLU A 479 30.65 5.36 -1.90
N HIS A 480 30.50 4.64 -3.02
CA HIS A 480 29.24 4.56 -3.78
C HIS A 480 28.43 3.26 -3.57
N GLY A 481 29.07 2.17 -3.14
CA GLY A 481 28.38 0.90 -2.89
C GLY A 481 27.81 0.19 -4.13
N VAL A 482 27.45 -1.09 -3.99
CA VAL A 482 26.97 -1.96 -5.08
C VAL A 482 25.70 -2.69 -4.65
N THR A 483 24.73 -2.74 -5.56
CA THR A 483 23.46 -3.47 -5.42
C THR A 483 23.41 -4.63 -6.39
N LEU A 484 23.15 -5.83 -5.87
CA LEU A 484 22.95 -7.06 -6.63
C LEU A 484 21.49 -7.52 -6.45
N VAL A 485 20.73 -7.57 -7.53
CA VAL A 485 19.30 -7.93 -7.52
C VAL A 485 19.12 -9.33 -8.11
N THR A 486 18.39 -10.20 -7.42
CA THR A 486 18.02 -11.55 -7.86
C THR A 486 16.50 -11.76 -7.77
N GLN A 487 16.00 -12.77 -8.48
CA GLN A 487 14.61 -13.22 -8.39
C GLN A 487 14.57 -14.67 -7.89
N GLN A 488 13.78 -14.92 -6.85
CA GLN A 488 13.46 -16.28 -6.43
C GLN A 488 11.98 -16.36 -6.06
N ASN A 489 11.24 -17.31 -6.63
CA ASN A 489 9.80 -17.47 -6.41
C ASN A 489 9.00 -16.16 -6.58
N GLU A 490 9.25 -15.44 -7.69
CA GLU A 490 8.62 -14.14 -8.03
C GLU A 490 8.94 -12.95 -7.11
N LYS A 491 9.79 -13.14 -6.09
CA LYS A 491 10.25 -12.08 -5.19
C LYS A 491 11.56 -11.47 -5.69
N GLN A 492 11.64 -10.15 -5.76
CA GLN A 492 12.92 -9.46 -5.97
C GLN A 492 13.64 -9.31 -4.63
N ILE A 493 14.89 -9.78 -4.61
CA ILE A 493 15.76 -9.71 -3.45
C ILE A 493 16.98 -8.91 -3.87
N ALA A 494 17.28 -7.85 -3.13
CA ALA A 494 18.48 -7.05 -3.39
C ALA A 494 19.49 -7.23 -2.25
N LEU A 495 20.75 -7.41 -2.59
CA LEU A 495 21.89 -7.29 -1.69
C LEU A 495 22.55 -5.94 -1.97
N VAL A 496 22.47 -5.00 -1.04
CA VAL A 496 23.08 -3.67 -1.13
C VAL A 496 24.30 -3.63 -0.22
N ILE A 497 25.40 -3.12 -0.73
CA ILE A 497 26.70 -3.19 -0.09
C ILE A 497 27.34 -1.81 -0.12
N ASN A 498 27.77 -1.27 1.03
CA ASN A 498 28.58 -0.05 1.07
C ASN A 498 29.67 -0.10 2.16
N LYS A 499 30.38 1.02 2.39
CA LYS A 499 31.49 1.13 3.36
C LYS A 499 31.11 0.81 4.81
N LYS A 500 29.83 0.92 5.19
CA LYS A 500 29.38 0.85 6.59
C LYS A 500 28.35 -0.24 6.85
N SER A 501 27.74 -0.82 5.81
CA SER A 501 26.65 -1.78 5.95
C SER A 501 26.62 -2.79 4.80
N LEU A 502 26.18 -4.00 5.14
CA LEU A 502 25.73 -5.06 4.22
C LEU A 502 24.23 -5.20 4.43
N PHE A 503 23.39 -4.76 3.48
CA PHE A 503 21.93 -4.87 3.56
C PHE A 503 21.43 -5.99 2.66
N TYR A 504 20.60 -6.86 3.20
CA TYR A 504 19.63 -7.59 2.38
C TYR A 504 18.37 -6.75 2.38
N LEU A 505 17.90 -6.30 1.20
CA LEU A 505 16.59 -5.71 1.03
C LEU A 505 15.68 -6.79 0.48
N LEU A 506 15.01 -7.47 1.40
CA LEU A 506 14.01 -8.49 1.13
C LEU A 506 12.66 -7.79 0.96
N ASN A 507 12.46 -7.13 -0.16
CA ASN A 507 11.23 -6.38 -0.39
C ASN A 507 10.12 -7.35 -0.85
N ARG A 508 8.93 -7.25 -0.23
CA ARG A 508 7.71 -7.69 -0.91
C ARG A 508 7.59 -6.77 -2.13
N ALA A 509 7.96 -7.25 -3.31
CA ALA A 509 7.02 -7.05 -4.39
C ALA A 509 5.77 -7.85 -3.95
N LYS A 510 4.87 -7.22 -3.15
CA LYS A 510 3.45 -7.53 -3.36
C LYS A 510 3.36 -7.11 -4.81
N GLU A 511 2.92 -7.98 -5.70
CA GLU A 511 2.42 -7.42 -6.95
C GLU A 511 1.43 -6.37 -6.50
N LYS A 512 1.82 -5.10 -6.62
CA LYS A 512 1.02 -4.02 -6.10
C LYS A 512 -0.22 -4.11 -6.96
N PRO A 513 -1.42 -4.25 -6.37
CA PRO A 513 -2.62 -4.25 -7.18
C PRO A 513 -2.53 -3.03 -8.09
N ALA A 514 -2.66 -3.27 -9.39
CA ALA A 514 -2.67 -2.19 -10.36
C ALA A 514 -3.79 -1.21 -10.01
N ILE A 515 -4.93 -1.77 -9.57
CA ILE A 515 -6.10 -1.05 -9.11
C ILE A 515 -6.59 -1.64 -7.79
N SER A 516 -6.83 -0.79 -6.80
CA SER A 516 -7.54 -1.12 -5.57
C SER A 516 -8.83 -0.31 -5.47
N LEU A 517 -9.93 -0.97 -5.17
CA LEU A 517 -11.26 -0.38 -5.03
C LEU A 517 -11.74 -0.53 -3.59
N HIS A 518 -12.45 0.46 -3.09
CA HIS A 518 -13.11 0.40 -1.79
C HIS A 518 -14.61 0.70 -1.92
N TYR A 519 -15.41 -0.20 -1.37
CA TYR A 519 -16.86 -0.12 -1.31
C TYR A 519 -17.33 -0.17 0.15
N THR A 520 -18.56 0.30 0.38
CA THR A 520 -19.32 0.12 1.64
C THR A 520 -20.64 -0.62 1.39
N LEU A 521 -20.76 -1.24 0.21
CA LEU A 521 -21.95 -1.95 -0.24
C LEU A 521 -22.14 -3.25 0.57
N PRO A 522 -23.36 -3.80 0.62
CA PRO A 522 -23.57 -5.14 1.15
C PRO A 522 -22.69 -6.16 0.44
N LEU A 523 -22.18 -7.15 1.19
CA LEU A 523 -21.54 -8.31 0.59
C LEU A 523 -22.52 -9.03 -0.33
N GLU A 524 -21.99 -9.74 -1.32
CA GLU A 524 -22.72 -10.37 -2.44
C GLU A 524 -23.30 -9.40 -3.48
N THR A 525 -23.15 -8.08 -3.30
CA THR A 525 -23.52 -7.10 -4.35
C THR A 525 -22.78 -7.43 -5.65
N PRO A 526 -23.49 -7.60 -6.78
CA PRO A 526 -22.86 -7.81 -8.07
C PRO A 526 -22.15 -6.54 -8.54
N LEU A 527 -20.92 -6.69 -8.98
CA LEU A 527 -20.09 -5.62 -9.54
C LEU A 527 -19.64 -6.04 -10.93
N SER A 528 -19.58 -5.06 -11.84
CA SER A 528 -19.09 -5.23 -13.19
C SER A 528 -18.26 -4.02 -13.60
N PHE A 529 -17.12 -4.24 -14.26
CA PHE A 529 -16.21 -3.20 -14.69
C PHE A 529 -15.82 -3.42 -16.15
N GLU A 530 -15.73 -2.33 -16.92
CA GLU A 530 -15.09 -2.40 -18.23
C GLU A 530 -13.59 -2.15 -18.08
N ILE A 531 -12.78 -3.04 -18.65
CA ILE A 531 -11.32 -3.01 -18.50
C ILE A 531 -10.65 -3.50 -19.78
N THR A 532 -9.68 -2.74 -20.28
CA THR A 532 -8.88 -3.12 -21.44
C THR A 532 -7.50 -3.54 -20.97
N PHE A 533 -7.07 -4.73 -21.38
CA PHE A 533 -5.78 -5.32 -21.04
C PHE A 533 -5.29 -6.22 -22.18
N LYS A 534 -3.97 -6.44 -22.25
CA LYS A 534 -3.36 -7.33 -23.26
C LYS A 534 -3.04 -8.71 -22.70
N GLU A 535 -2.57 -8.75 -21.46
CA GLU A 535 -2.20 -9.96 -20.73
C GLU A 535 -3.24 -10.28 -19.67
N PRO A 536 -3.52 -11.56 -19.36
CA PRO A 536 -4.52 -11.95 -18.38
C PRO A 536 -4.43 -11.16 -17.07
N LEU A 537 -5.59 -10.73 -16.58
CA LEU A 537 -5.70 -10.06 -15.28
C LEU A 537 -6.02 -11.08 -14.18
N ARG A 538 -5.76 -10.70 -12.93
CA ARG A 538 -6.30 -11.44 -11.77
C ARG A 538 -7.06 -10.48 -10.88
N VAL A 539 -8.21 -10.92 -10.39
CA VAL A 539 -9.12 -10.12 -9.56
C VAL A 539 -9.38 -10.83 -8.25
N ASP A 540 -9.19 -10.14 -7.14
CA ASP A 540 -9.65 -10.55 -5.80
C ASP A 540 -10.88 -9.71 -5.46
N TRP A 541 -12.02 -10.35 -5.25
CA TRP A 541 -13.29 -9.69 -4.94
C TRP A 541 -13.46 -9.37 -3.44
N GLY A 542 -12.43 -9.62 -2.63
CA GLY A 542 -12.32 -9.22 -1.23
C GLY A 542 -12.28 -10.39 -0.24
N ASP A 543 -12.17 -11.63 -0.72
CA ASP A 543 -11.98 -12.84 0.10
C ASP A 543 -10.54 -13.38 0.07
N GLY A 544 -9.64 -12.73 -0.66
CA GLY A 544 -8.26 -13.16 -0.84
C GLY A 544 -8.09 -14.22 -1.93
N GLN A 545 -9.14 -14.63 -2.63
CA GLN A 545 -9.06 -15.59 -3.73
C GLN A 545 -8.93 -14.87 -5.07
N LEU A 546 -7.89 -15.23 -5.83
CA LEU A 546 -7.63 -14.65 -7.15
C LEU A 546 -8.40 -15.39 -8.24
N GLN A 547 -9.25 -14.68 -8.95
CA GLN A 547 -9.88 -15.12 -10.19
C GLN A 547 -9.08 -14.62 -11.39
N THR A 548 -8.57 -15.54 -12.23
CA THR A 548 -7.90 -15.18 -13.49
C THR A 548 -8.93 -14.84 -14.58
N ILE A 549 -8.70 -13.73 -15.28
CA ILE A 549 -9.46 -13.27 -16.43
C ILE A 549 -8.55 -13.32 -17.66
N GLU A 550 -8.72 -14.36 -18.47
CA GLU A 550 -7.86 -14.63 -19.65
C GLU A 550 -8.03 -13.61 -20.78
N LYS A 551 -9.28 -13.17 -21.01
CA LYS A 551 -9.66 -12.24 -22.09
C LYS A 551 -11.04 -11.66 -21.84
N GLY A 552 -11.33 -10.53 -22.47
CA GLY A 552 -12.62 -9.85 -22.42
C GLY A 552 -12.46 -8.38 -22.07
N SER A 553 -13.52 -7.60 -22.27
CA SER A 553 -13.57 -6.18 -21.90
C SER A 553 -14.45 -5.91 -20.68
N LEU A 554 -15.23 -6.88 -20.22
CA LEU A 554 -16.13 -6.78 -19.07
C LEU A 554 -15.76 -7.86 -18.05
N ILE A 555 -15.42 -7.45 -16.83
CA ILE A 555 -15.19 -8.34 -15.70
C ILE A 555 -16.31 -8.19 -14.69
N SER A 556 -16.83 -9.30 -14.19
CA SER A 556 -17.97 -9.31 -13.26
C SER A 556 -17.75 -10.30 -12.13
N GLY A 557 -18.23 -9.96 -10.96
CA GLY A 557 -18.16 -10.79 -9.76
C GLY A 557 -19.06 -10.25 -8.66
N LYS A 558 -18.97 -10.85 -7.49
CA LYS A 558 -19.73 -10.42 -6.31
C LYS A 558 -18.77 -9.90 -5.27
N LEU A 559 -19.10 -8.79 -4.63
CA LEU A 559 -18.31 -8.23 -3.54
C LEU A 559 -18.23 -9.22 -2.36
N LYS A 560 -17.04 -9.73 -2.04
CA LYS A 560 -16.80 -10.69 -0.95
C LYS A 560 -16.16 -10.05 0.28
N GLY A 561 -15.51 -8.91 0.10
CA GLY A 561 -15.03 -8.02 1.16
C GLY A 561 -15.14 -6.57 0.71
N GLN A 562 -14.90 -5.61 1.60
CA GLN A 562 -15.04 -4.18 1.27
C GLN A 562 -13.95 -3.62 0.34
N HIS A 563 -13.00 -4.46 -0.06
CA HIS A 563 -11.94 -4.12 -0.99
C HIS A 563 -11.90 -5.10 -2.16
N VAL A 564 -11.73 -4.58 -3.36
CA VAL A 564 -11.49 -5.37 -4.58
C VAL A 564 -10.12 -4.99 -5.12
N TYR A 565 -9.30 -6.00 -5.44
CA TYR A 565 -7.95 -5.80 -5.94
C TYR A 565 -7.80 -6.40 -7.34
N ILE A 566 -7.27 -5.62 -8.27
CA ILE A 566 -7.00 -6.05 -9.65
C ILE A 566 -5.50 -6.01 -9.89
N PHE A 567 -4.95 -7.13 -10.37
CA PHE A 567 -3.54 -7.33 -10.68
C PHE A 567 -3.35 -7.51 -12.19
N GLY A 568 -2.22 -7.04 -12.72
CA GLY A 568 -1.89 -7.04 -14.14
C GLY A 568 -1.64 -5.63 -14.71
N ASN A 569 -1.67 -5.49 -16.04
CA ASN A 569 -1.33 -4.24 -16.74
C ASN A 569 -2.52 -3.72 -17.57
N PRO A 570 -3.55 -3.15 -16.95
CA PRO A 570 -4.66 -2.54 -17.68
C PRO A 570 -4.23 -1.25 -18.36
N THR A 571 -4.79 -0.99 -19.54
CA THR A 571 -4.58 0.26 -20.31
C THR A 571 -5.79 1.18 -20.28
N SER A 572 -6.97 0.66 -19.95
CA SER A 572 -8.21 1.42 -19.73
C SER A 572 -9.02 0.78 -18.62
N PHE A 573 -9.68 1.59 -17.80
CA PHE A 573 -10.54 1.09 -16.72
C PHE A 573 -11.75 2.00 -16.50
N ASN A 574 -12.94 1.42 -16.49
CA ASN A 574 -14.21 2.10 -16.27
C ASN A 574 -14.99 1.44 -15.13
N THR A 575 -15.36 2.27 -14.14
CA THR A 575 -16.18 1.91 -12.96
C THR A 575 -17.36 2.85 -12.77
N GLU A 576 -17.85 3.45 -13.86
CA GLU A 576 -18.95 4.41 -13.83
C GLU A 576 -20.19 3.81 -13.15
N GLY A 577 -20.79 4.57 -12.23
CA GLY A 577 -22.07 4.16 -11.61
C GLY A 577 -21.97 2.98 -10.64
N THR A 578 -20.78 2.59 -10.20
CA THR A 578 -20.60 1.42 -9.31
C THR A 578 -20.75 1.73 -7.81
N GLN A 579 -21.01 2.98 -7.45
CA GLN A 579 -21.11 3.48 -6.06
C GLN A 579 -19.79 3.39 -5.28
N LEU A 580 -18.66 3.45 -5.99
CA LEU A 580 -17.31 3.38 -5.43
C LEU A 580 -16.99 4.54 -4.48
N GLU A 581 -16.34 4.29 -3.34
CA GLU A 581 -16.01 5.32 -2.35
C GLU A 581 -14.54 5.78 -2.35
N ALA A 582 -13.63 4.88 -2.71
CA ALA A 582 -12.22 5.22 -2.93
C ALA A 582 -11.58 4.30 -3.97
N ILE A 583 -10.58 4.84 -4.69
CA ILE A 583 -9.82 4.11 -5.69
C ILE A 583 -8.33 4.49 -5.65
N ASP A 584 -7.48 3.48 -5.74
CA ASP A 584 -6.05 3.62 -5.94
C ASP A 584 -5.63 2.93 -7.24
N VAL A 585 -5.21 3.71 -8.23
CA VAL A 585 -4.69 3.24 -9.53
C VAL A 585 -3.18 3.46 -9.67
N SER A 586 -2.49 3.83 -8.59
CA SER A 586 -1.06 4.15 -8.61
C SER A 586 -0.16 2.94 -8.91
N GLY A 587 -0.73 1.73 -9.06
CA GLY A 587 -0.05 0.55 -9.59
C GLY A 587 -0.20 0.38 -11.10
N ALA A 588 -1.22 0.97 -11.73
CA ALA A 588 -1.55 0.81 -13.15
C ALA A 588 -0.75 1.76 -14.06
N ARG A 589 0.58 1.59 -14.13
CA ARG A 589 1.50 2.54 -14.79
C ARG A 589 1.27 2.76 -16.30
N HIS A 590 0.59 1.83 -16.97
CA HIS A 590 0.27 1.90 -18.40
C HIS A 590 -1.19 2.32 -18.66
N LEU A 591 -1.89 2.81 -17.64
CA LEU A 591 -3.26 3.26 -17.77
C LEU A 591 -3.31 4.55 -18.60
N THR A 592 -4.00 4.49 -19.72
CA THR A 592 -4.20 5.62 -20.64
C THR A 592 -5.56 6.29 -20.46
N THR A 593 -6.55 5.55 -19.93
CA THR A 593 -7.92 6.01 -19.71
C THR A 593 -8.45 5.51 -18.37
N LEU A 594 -8.98 6.42 -17.55
CA LEU A 594 -9.67 6.11 -16.31
C LEU A 594 -11.03 6.82 -16.29
N GLU A 595 -12.11 6.05 -16.20
CA GLU A 595 -13.49 6.53 -16.16
C GLU A 595 -14.16 6.07 -14.87
N CYS A 596 -14.39 6.98 -13.93
CA CYS A 596 -15.01 6.68 -12.64
C CYS A 596 -16.13 7.67 -12.31
N ALA A 597 -16.85 8.14 -13.34
CA ALA A 597 -17.96 9.05 -13.18
C ALA A 597 -19.11 8.44 -12.35
N ASN A 598 -19.97 9.29 -11.78
CA ASN A 598 -21.19 8.87 -11.09
C ASN A 598 -20.94 7.86 -9.93
N ASN A 599 -20.00 8.19 -9.06
CA ASN A 599 -19.62 7.38 -7.90
C ASN A 599 -19.70 8.23 -6.60
N ASN A 600 -19.19 7.70 -5.49
CA ASN A 600 -19.13 8.36 -4.19
C ASN A 600 -17.70 8.72 -3.77
N LEU A 601 -16.78 8.91 -4.74
CA LEU A 601 -15.36 9.11 -4.47
C LEU A 601 -15.14 10.38 -3.64
N LYS A 602 -14.53 10.23 -2.46
CA LYS A 602 -14.01 11.33 -1.65
C LYS A 602 -12.50 11.50 -1.81
N GLU A 603 -11.82 10.41 -2.12
CA GLU A 603 -10.37 10.32 -2.29
C GLU A 603 -10.04 9.45 -3.51
N ILE A 604 -8.95 9.80 -4.19
CA ILE A 604 -8.40 9.05 -5.31
C ILE A 604 -6.88 9.12 -5.29
N TYR A 605 -6.23 7.99 -5.58
CA TYR A 605 -4.77 7.88 -5.64
C TYR A 605 -4.34 7.54 -7.06
N LEU A 606 -3.90 8.56 -7.80
CA LEU A 606 -3.49 8.43 -9.21
C LEU A 606 -2.02 8.03 -9.38
N GLY A 607 -1.15 8.30 -8.41
CA GLY A 607 0.29 8.04 -8.52
C GLY A 607 0.95 8.73 -9.72
N ASP A 608 2.10 8.19 -10.16
CA ASP A 608 2.84 8.66 -11.34
C ASP A 608 2.30 7.99 -12.63
N ASN A 609 0.99 8.06 -12.88
CA ASN A 609 0.39 7.50 -14.09
C ASN A 609 0.69 8.39 -15.31
N VAL A 610 1.97 8.42 -15.70
CA VAL A 610 2.53 9.31 -16.72
C VAL A 610 1.95 9.10 -18.12
N GLU A 611 1.36 7.93 -18.39
CA GLU A 611 0.73 7.60 -19.68
C GLU A 611 -0.75 8.00 -19.75
N LEU A 612 -1.36 8.47 -18.65
CA LEU A 612 -2.79 8.77 -18.59
C LEU A 612 -3.14 9.96 -19.50
N GLN A 613 -4.07 9.73 -20.44
CA GLN A 613 -4.53 10.72 -21.42
C GLN A 613 -5.96 11.19 -21.14
N THR A 614 -6.81 10.32 -20.59
CA THR A 614 -8.21 10.63 -20.24
C THR A 614 -8.46 10.29 -18.78
N LEU A 615 -8.96 11.27 -18.03
CA LEU A 615 -9.43 11.12 -16.66
C LEU A 615 -10.82 11.70 -16.53
N ASP A 616 -11.79 10.84 -16.24
CA ASP A 616 -13.18 11.21 -15.99
C ASP A 616 -13.58 10.84 -14.56
N LEU A 617 -13.88 11.85 -13.75
CA LEU A 617 -14.29 11.76 -12.35
C LEU A 617 -15.56 12.58 -12.11
N GLU A 618 -16.39 12.81 -13.14
CA GLU A 618 -17.61 13.60 -12.98
C GLU A 618 -18.58 12.98 -11.97
N LYS A 619 -19.39 13.81 -11.29
CA LYS A 619 -20.44 13.36 -10.34
C LYS A 619 -19.86 12.49 -9.22
N ASN A 620 -18.92 13.04 -8.48
CA ASN A 620 -18.30 12.45 -7.29
C ASN A 620 -18.35 13.46 -6.12
N LYS A 621 -17.60 13.20 -5.04
CA LYS A 621 -17.57 14.03 -3.82
C LYS A 621 -16.14 14.51 -3.52
N LEU A 622 -15.33 14.74 -4.55
CA LEU A 622 -13.94 15.13 -4.41
C LEU A 622 -13.85 16.59 -3.96
N LYS A 623 -13.11 16.83 -2.87
CA LYS A 623 -12.78 18.18 -2.38
C LYS A 623 -11.43 18.70 -2.89
N SER A 624 -10.56 17.77 -3.23
CA SER A 624 -9.24 18.03 -3.80
C SER A 624 -8.80 16.85 -4.66
N ILE A 625 -7.90 17.10 -5.59
CA ILE A 625 -7.29 16.06 -6.42
C ILE A 625 -5.82 16.39 -6.65
N ASN A 626 -4.95 15.37 -6.59
CA ASN A 626 -3.56 15.51 -6.97
C ASN A 626 -3.36 15.01 -8.40
N LEU A 627 -2.97 15.91 -9.29
CA LEU A 627 -2.70 15.65 -10.72
C LEU A 627 -1.20 15.66 -11.06
N SER A 628 -0.33 15.71 -10.04
CA SER A 628 1.13 15.73 -10.23
C SER A 628 1.59 14.52 -11.03
N GLY A 629 2.41 14.74 -12.06
CA GLY A 629 3.00 13.65 -12.87
C GLY A 629 2.17 13.22 -14.08
N LEU A 630 0.91 13.67 -14.22
CA LEU A 630 0.02 13.29 -15.34
C LEU A 630 0.31 14.12 -16.62
N THR A 631 1.57 14.15 -17.03
CA THR A 631 2.09 15.05 -18.08
C THR A 631 1.51 14.82 -19.48
N GLN A 632 0.91 13.64 -19.73
CA GLN A 632 0.28 13.28 -21.01
C GLN A 632 -1.25 13.48 -21.03
N LEU A 633 -1.82 14.03 -19.96
CA LEU A 633 -3.27 14.19 -19.83
C LEU A 633 -3.80 15.18 -20.89
N LYS A 634 -4.75 14.71 -21.69
CA LYS A 634 -5.42 15.48 -22.75
C LYS A 634 -6.84 15.87 -22.40
N LYS A 635 -7.55 14.99 -21.68
CA LYS A 635 -8.96 15.18 -21.30
C LYS A 635 -9.11 14.98 -19.79
N LEU A 636 -9.58 16.02 -19.11
CA LEU A 636 -9.86 16.02 -17.67
C LEU A 636 -11.29 16.47 -17.41
N LEU A 637 -12.12 15.57 -16.88
CA LEU A 637 -13.51 15.83 -16.51
C LEU A 637 -13.69 15.66 -15.00
N LEU A 638 -14.09 16.74 -14.35
CA LEU A 638 -14.22 16.89 -12.89
C LEU A 638 -15.56 17.56 -12.51
N GLY A 639 -16.51 17.64 -13.44
CA GLY A 639 -17.80 18.28 -13.22
C GLY A 639 -18.60 17.63 -12.09
N ASN A 640 -19.40 18.40 -11.36
CA ASN A 640 -20.23 17.95 -10.24
C ASN A 640 -19.38 17.26 -9.14
N ASN A 641 -18.46 18.02 -8.55
CA ASN A 641 -17.67 17.65 -7.38
C ASN A 641 -17.75 18.77 -6.33
N GLU A 642 -16.91 18.71 -5.28
CA GLU A 642 -16.84 19.68 -4.20
C GLU A 642 -15.47 20.40 -4.17
N LEU A 643 -14.84 20.58 -5.35
CA LEU A 643 -13.49 21.15 -5.44
C LEU A 643 -13.49 22.64 -5.06
N SER A 644 -12.61 23.01 -4.12
CA SER A 644 -12.35 24.40 -3.77
C SER A 644 -11.10 24.99 -4.42
N SER A 645 -10.27 24.15 -5.04
CA SER A 645 -9.08 24.54 -5.78
C SER A 645 -8.70 23.46 -6.78
N LEU A 646 -8.01 23.84 -7.86
CA LEU A 646 -7.50 22.92 -8.86
C LEU A 646 -6.12 23.37 -9.35
N ASN A 647 -5.12 22.51 -9.20
CA ASN A 647 -3.76 22.76 -9.68
C ASN A 647 -3.51 22.00 -10.99
N LEU A 648 -3.31 22.74 -12.09
CA LEU A 648 -3.05 22.19 -13.42
C LEU A 648 -1.56 22.15 -13.79
N SER A 649 -0.66 22.41 -12.83
CA SER A 649 0.78 22.46 -13.07
C SER A 649 1.30 21.16 -13.72
N GLY A 650 2.00 21.29 -14.85
CA GLY A 650 2.56 20.15 -15.59
C GLY A 650 1.61 19.52 -16.62
N LEU A 651 0.37 19.99 -16.76
CA LEU A 651 -0.62 19.46 -17.72
C LEU A 651 -0.57 20.20 -19.08
N SER A 652 0.63 20.33 -19.66
CA SER A 652 0.84 21.14 -20.88
C SER A 652 0.17 20.58 -22.15
N GLN A 653 -0.20 19.29 -22.13
CA GLN A 653 -0.89 18.59 -23.23
C GLN A 653 -2.42 18.62 -23.11
N LEU A 654 -2.98 19.28 -22.08
CA LEU A 654 -4.41 19.28 -21.82
C LEU A 654 -5.16 20.06 -22.91
N THR A 655 -6.08 19.38 -23.61
CA THR A 655 -6.90 19.96 -24.68
C THR A 655 -8.37 20.12 -24.31
N ARG A 656 -8.86 19.36 -23.31
CA ARG A 656 -10.22 19.47 -22.79
C ARG A 656 -10.25 19.47 -21.27
N LEU A 657 -10.83 20.51 -20.69
CA LEU A 657 -11.07 20.66 -19.26
C LEU A 657 -12.55 20.92 -18.99
N GLN A 658 -13.15 20.13 -18.10
CA GLN A 658 -14.52 20.29 -17.63
C GLN A 658 -14.54 20.23 -16.11
N VAL A 659 -14.98 21.31 -15.46
CA VAL A 659 -15.02 21.45 -13.99
C VAL A 659 -16.35 22.02 -13.51
N ASP A 660 -17.41 21.94 -14.33
CA ASP A 660 -18.71 22.53 -14.03
C ASP A 660 -19.26 22.10 -12.66
N ASN A 661 -20.08 22.93 -12.01
CA ASN A 661 -20.73 22.63 -10.73
C ASN A 661 -19.76 22.32 -9.58
N ASN A 662 -18.59 22.98 -9.55
CA ASN A 662 -17.70 23.03 -8.38
C ASN A 662 -17.82 24.41 -7.72
N LYS A 663 -18.94 24.63 -7.03
CA LYS A 663 -19.37 25.94 -6.51
C LYS A 663 -18.36 26.65 -5.60
N ASP A 664 -17.44 25.91 -4.98
CA ASP A 664 -16.47 26.46 -4.03
C ASP A 664 -15.11 26.78 -4.69
N LEU A 665 -14.96 26.59 -6.02
CA LEU A 665 -13.69 26.76 -6.74
C LEU A 665 -13.21 28.22 -6.76
N ALA A 666 -14.11 29.17 -7.09
CA ALA A 666 -13.94 30.64 -7.10
C ALA A 666 -12.79 31.25 -7.95
N THR A 667 -11.69 30.51 -8.18
CA THR A 667 -10.52 30.89 -8.97
C THR A 667 -9.97 29.68 -9.71
N LEU A 668 -9.42 29.89 -10.92
CA LEU A 668 -8.82 28.83 -11.71
C LEU A 668 -7.67 29.38 -12.55
N ASN A 669 -6.45 28.88 -12.32
CA ASN A 669 -5.29 29.24 -13.12
C ASN A 669 -5.14 28.28 -14.31
N LEU A 670 -5.33 28.79 -15.53
CA LEU A 670 -5.26 28.04 -16.78
C LEU A 670 -3.91 28.17 -17.51
N SER A 671 -2.98 29.01 -17.04
CA SER A 671 -1.67 29.20 -17.67
C SER A 671 -0.84 27.92 -17.85
N PRO A 672 -0.94 26.90 -16.97
CA PRO A 672 -0.22 25.63 -17.18
C PRO A 672 -0.75 24.77 -18.34
N ALA A 673 -1.91 25.09 -18.91
CA ALA A 673 -2.60 24.32 -19.94
C ALA A 673 -2.76 25.10 -21.27
N PRO A 674 -1.67 25.53 -21.93
CA PRO A 674 -1.74 26.43 -23.09
C PRO A 674 -2.38 25.80 -24.34
N MET A 675 -2.46 24.47 -24.41
CA MET A 675 -3.03 23.72 -25.54
C MET A 675 -4.56 23.47 -25.44
N LEU A 676 -5.25 24.11 -24.48
CA LEU A 676 -6.69 23.95 -24.31
C LEU A 676 -7.45 24.31 -25.59
N LEU A 677 -8.34 23.40 -26.01
CA LEU A 677 -9.28 23.57 -27.13
C LEU A 677 -10.72 23.74 -26.61
N MET A 678 -11.06 23.05 -25.52
CA MET A 678 -12.39 23.07 -24.92
C MET A 678 -12.31 23.31 -23.41
N LEU A 679 -13.04 24.34 -22.95
CA LEU A 679 -13.14 24.70 -21.54
C LEU A 679 -14.61 24.75 -21.10
N SER A 680 -14.92 24.09 -19.99
CA SER A 680 -16.23 24.13 -19.34
C SER A 680 -16.05 24.35 -17.83
N VAL A 681 -16.51 25.50 -17.32
CA VAL A 681 -16.29 26.01 -15.95
C VAL A 681 -17.56 26.61 -15.34
N SER A 682 -18.72 26.11 -15.74
CA SER A 682 -20.04 26.63 -15.36
C SER A 682 -20.36 26.42 -13.90
N ASN A 683 -21.08 27.34 -13.26
CA ASN A 683 -21.53 27.20 -11.87
C ASN A 683 -20.39 26.90 -10.87
N CYS A 684 -19.29 27.66 -10.99
CA CYS A 684 -18.08 27.53 -10.15
C CYS A 684 -17.80 28.78 -9.28
N ASN A 685 -18.73 29.75 -9.28
CA ASN A 685 -18.59 31.05 -8.61
C ASN A 685 -17.32 31.82 -9.02
N LEU A 686 -16.85 31.68 -10.26
CA LEU A 686 -15.68 32.39 -10.76
C LEU A 686 -15.98 33.89 -10.92
N ASN A 687 -15.16 34.75 -10.31
CA ASN A 687 -15.26 36.21 -10.50
C ASN A 687 -14.45 36.70 -11.71
N GLU A 688 -13.42 35.95 -12.08
CA GLU A 688 -12.51 36.24 -13.18
C GLU A 688 -12.19 34.96 -13.95
N LEU A 689 -11.91 35.11 -15.25
CA LEU A 689 -11.46 34.03 -16.11
C LEU A 689 -10.35 34.57 -17.01
N ASN A 690 -9.10 34.27 -16.67
CA ASN A 690 -7.95 34.65 -17.49
C ASN A 690 -7.63 33.55 -18.50
N LEU A 691 -7.64 33.90 -19.79
CA LEU A 691 -7.39 33.01 -20.92
C LEU A 691 -6.18 33.43 -21.76
N SER A 692 -5.34 34.35 -21.27
CA SER A 692 -4.23 34.93 -22.06
C SER A 692 -3.28 33.90 -22.65
N ASP A 693 -3.06 32.79 -21.94
CA ASP A 693 -2.16 31.71 -22.34
C ASP A 693 -2.86 30.59 -23.13
N ASN A 694 -4.18 30.63 -23.28
CA ASN A 694 -5.00 29.55 -23.86
C ASN A 694 -5.54 29.91 -25.27
N THR A 695 -4.66 30.46 -26.11
CA THR A 695 -5.01 31.02 -27.44
C THR A 695 -5.55 30.02 -28.47
N SER A 696 -5.42 28.71 -28.18
CA SER A 696 -5.92 27.62 -29.04
C SER A 696 -7.40 27.27 -28.81
N ILE A 697 -8.06 27.88 -27.81
CA ILE A 697 -9.44 27.53 -27.46
C ILE A 697 -10.40 27.75 -28.63
N VAL A 698 -11.25 26.74 -28.84
CA VAL A 698 -12.33 26.71 -29.83
C VAL A 698 -13.71 26.82 -29.16
N LYS A 699 -13.85 26.31 -27.93
CA LYS A 699 -15.12 26.33 -27.20
C LYS A 699 -14.94 26.74 -25.74
N ILE A 700 -15.71 27.74 -25.31
CA ILE A 700 -15.80 28.21 -23.93
C ILE A 700 -17.24 28.07 -23.45
N VAL A 701 -17.43 27.36 -22.34
CA VAL A 701 -18.69 27.29 -21.59
C VAL A 701 -18.41 27.71 -20.15
N ALA A 702 -18.87 28.89 -19.76
CA ALA A 702 -18.65 29.44 -18.42
C ALA A 702 -19.92 30.09 -17.87
N GLN A 703 -21.06 29.40 -18.04
CA GLN A 703 -22.35 29.93 -17.62
C GLN A 703 -22.48 29.95 -16.09
N ASP A 704 -23.34 30.83 -15.57
CA ASP A 704 -23.72 30.90 -14.16
C ASP A 704 -22.50 31.07 -13.23
N ASN A 705 -21.67 32.07 -13.54
CA ASN A 705 -20.55 32.51 -12.72
C ASN A 705 -20.73 33.99 -12.33
N ALA A 706 -19.70 34.61 -11.77
CA ALA A 706 -19.71 36.01 -11.38
C ALA A 706 -18.78 36.88 -12.26
N ILE A 707 -18.43 36.42 -13.47
CA ILE A 707 -17.44 37.06 -14.34
C ILE A 707 -17.92 38.45 -14.77
N SER A 708 -17.14 39.49 -14.47
CA SER A 708 -17.46 40.87 -14.86
C SER A 708 -16.76 41.34 -16.14
N THR A 709 -15.63 40.73 -16.48
CA THR A 709 -14.81 41.07 -17.66
C THR A 709 -14.10 39.83 -18.19
N ILE A 710 -13.91 39.77 -19.51
CA ILE A 710 -13.13 38.71 -20.18
C ILE A 710 -12.41 39.30 -21.39
N ALA A 711 -11.13 38.91 -21.57
CA ALA A 711 -10.30 39.33 -22.69
C ALA A 711 -10.27 38.23 -23.76
N LEU A 712 -10.62 38.55 -25.01
CA LEU A 712 -10.81 37.58 -26.10
C LEU A 712 -10.00 37.93 -27.36
N GLU A 713 -9.12 38.92 -27.30
CA GLU A 713 -8.32 39.44 -28.43
C GLU A 713 -7.43 38.36 -29.08
N ALA A 714 -6.93 37.43 -28.25
CA ALA A 714 -6.00 36.37 -28.65
C ALA A 714 -6.67 35.03 -29.00
N HIS A 715 -7.98 35.00 -29.29
CA HIS A 715 -8.75 33.77 -29.54
C HIS A 715 -9.36 33.69 -30.96
N PRO A 716 -8.54 33.67 -32.02
CA PRO A 716 -9.01 33.66 -33.42
C PRO A 716 -9.77 32.40 -33.83
N ASN A 717 -9.58 31.30 -33.10
CA ASN A 717 -10.16 30.00 -33.41
C ASN A 717 -11.49 29.73 -32.70
N LEU A 718 -12.01 30.69 -31.93
CA LEU A 718 -13.24 30.52 -31.16
C LEU A 718 -14.44 30.26 -32.08
N GLU A 719 -15.12 29.13 -31.86
CA GLU A 719 -16.32 28.68 -32.59
C GLU A 719 -17.58 28.78 -31.72
N SER A 720 -17.45 28.60 -30.40
CA SER A 720 -18.58 28.66 -29.47
C SER A 720 -18.20 29.36 -28.17
N LEU A 721 -19.01 30.34 -27.79
CA LEU A 721 -18.86 31.12 -26.56
C LEU A 721 -20.18 31.16 -25.80
N ASN A 722 -20.21 30.56 -24.61
CA ASN A 722 -21.33 30.66 -23.69
C ASN A 722 -20.86 31.28 -22.35
N LEU A 723 -21.30 32.50 -22.09
CA LEU A 723 -21.08 33.26 -20.85
C LEU A 723 -22.43 33.65 -20.21
N GLN A 724 -23.49 32.87 -20.44
CA GLN A 724 -24.81 33.13 -19.87
C GLN A 724 -24.76 33.23 -18.34
N GLY A 725 -25.54 34.11 -17.72
CA GLY A 725 -25.65 34.14 -16.25
C GLY A 725 -24.39 34.67 -15.56
N ASN A 726 -23.79 35.74 -16.09
CA ASN A 726 -22.59 36.38 -15.52
C ASN A 726 -22.87 37.86 -15.18
N ASN A 727 -21.83 38.61 -14.82
CA ASN A 727 -21.92 40.02 -14.44
C ASN A 727 -21.37 40.99 -15.50
N LEU A 728 -21.30 40.58 -16.78
CA LEU A 728 -20.71 41.39 -17.84
C LEU A 728 -21.54 42.66 -18.10
N SER A 729 -20.90 43.83 -18.05
CA SER A 729 -21.52 45.13 -18.41
C SER A 729 -21.26 45.55 -19.86
N SER A 730 -20.19 45.03 -20.45
CA SER A 730 -19.79 45.20 -21.84
C SER A 730 -18.92 44.03 -22.26
N ILE A 731 -18.88 43.74 -23.56
CA ILE A 731 -17.97 42.74 -24.12
C ILE A 731 -17.55 43.15 -25.53
N THR A 732 -16.27 42.96 -25.83
CA THR A 732 -15.70 43.14 -27.17
C THR A 732 -15.16 41.79 -27.65
N ILE A 733 -15.54 41.39 -28.87
CA ILE A 733 -15.09 40.16 -29.54
C ILE A 733 -14.41 40.59 -30.84
N PRO A 734 -13.13 41.03 -30.80
CA PRO A 734 -12.51 41.75 -31.89
C PRO A 734 -11.90 40.84 -32.98
N ASN A 735 -11.81 39.52 -32.74
CA ASN A 735 -11.12 38.60 -33.65
C ASN A 735 -11.59 37.14 -33.47
N SER A 736 -12.81 36.81 -33.94
CA SER A 736 -13.33 35.42 -33.92
C SER A 736 -14.10 35.07 -35.19
N PRO A 737 -13.43 34.98 -36.37
CA PRO A 737 -14.09 34.73 -37.66
C PRO A 737 -14.79 33.37 -37.77
N ASN A 738 -14.47 32.44 -36.87
CA ASN A 738 -15.05 31.10 -36.83
C ASN A 738 -16.24 30.96 -35.88
N LEU A 739 -16.63 32.03 -35.18
CA LEU A 739 -17.68 31.99 -34.18
C LEU A 739 -19.04 31.65 -34.81
N GLN A 740 -19.65 30.57 -34.34
CA GLN A 740 -20.92 30.02 -34.83
C GLN A 740 -22.04 30.14 -33.79
N SER A 741 -21.72 30.00 -32.49
CA SER A 741 -22.69 30.10 -31.40
C SER A 741 -22.19 31.08 -30.34
N LEU A 742 -23.04 32.04 -30.00
CA LEU A 742 -22.79 33.04 -28.98
C LEU A 742 -23.98 33.12 -28.02
N ASN A 743 -23.73 32.84 -26.74
CA ASN A 743 -24.71 33.03 -25.67
C ASN A 743 -24.13 33.95 -24.59
N LEU A 744 -24.73 35.13 -24.45
CA LEU A 744 -24.44 36.13 -23.44
C LEU A 744 -25.70 36.51 -22.66
N SER A 745 -26.71 35.63 -22.66
CA SER A 745 -27.98 35.90 -21.99
C SER A 745 -27.81 36.05 -20.47
N ASN A 746 -28.73 36.72 -19.78
CA ASN A 746 -28.68 36.90 -18.33
C ASN A 746 -27.37 37.55 -17.85
N ASN A 747 -27.04 38.71 -18.41
CA ASN A 747 -25.90 39.52 -18.01
C ASN A 747 -26.38 40.97 -17.73
N LYS A 748 -25.45 41.92 -17.66
CA LYS A 748 -25.73 43.35 -17.43
C LYS A 748 -25.30 44.20 -18.63
N LEU A 749 -25.24 43.61 -19.83
CA LEU A 749 -24.66 44.24 -21.01
C LEU A 749 -25.47 45.47 -21.41
N GLN A 750 -24.80 46.62 -21.49
CA GLN A 750 -25.38 47.85 -22.07
C GLN A 750 -24.95 48.05 -23.52
N ASN A 751 -23.76 47.54 -23.86
CA ASN A 751 -23.18 47.58 -25.20
C ASN A 751 -22.49 46.25 -25.49
N ILE A 752 -22.47 45.87 -26.78
CA ILE A 752 -21.76 44.72 -27.29
C ILE A 752 -21.04 45.11 -28.58
N GLU A 753 -19.77 44.73 -28.70
CA GLU A 753 -18.99 44.95 -29.91
C GLU A 753 -18.50 43.62 -30.46
N ILE A 754 -18.97 43.26 -31.65
CA ILE A 754 -18.50 42.08 -32.40
C ILE A 754 -18.00 42.60 -33.74
N THR A 755 -16.72 42.39 -34.06
CA THR A 755 -16.11 42.90 -35.30
C THR A 755 -16.13 41.86 -36.42
N LYS A 756 -16.25 40.57 -36.06
CA LYS A 756 -16.32 39.42 -36.97
C LYS A 756 -17.41 38.46 -36.48
N GLY A 757 -18.44 38.23 -37.30
CA GLY A 757 -19.59 37.41 -36.93
C GLY A 757 -20.33 36.80 -38.12
N GLU A 758 -19.68 36.70 -39.28
CA GLU A 758 -20.33 36.24 -40.52
C GLU A 758 -20.77 34.78 -40.44
N LYS A 759 -20.10 33.94 -39.63
CA LYS A 759 -20.45 32.53 -39.42
C LYS A 759 -21.42 32.29 -38.26
N LEU A 760 -21.84 33.33 -37.54
CA LEU A 760 -22.78 33.18 -36.43
C LEU A 760 -24.10 32.63 -36.95
N GLN A 761 -24.53 31.51 -36.36
CA GLN A 761 -25.80 30.84 -36.62
C GLN A 761 -26.78 31.08 -35.47
N GLU A 762 -26.27 31.17 -34.24
CA GLU A 762 -27.07 31.40 -33.04
C GLU A 762 -26.46 32.52 -32.21
N VAL A 763 -27.27 33.55 -31.92
CA VAL A 763 -26.90 34.71 -31.12
C VAL A 763 -27.96 34.92 -30.04
N LEU A 764 -27.61 34.66 -28.79
CA LEU A 764 -28.49 34.76 -27.63
C LEU A 764 -27.98 35.85 -26.68
N LEU A 765 -28.72 36.95 -26.61
CA LEU A 765 -28.40 38.18 -25.86
C LEU A 765 -29.53 38.55 -24.89
N SER A 766 -30.43 37.60 -24.60
CA SER A 766 -31.64 37.88 -23.80
C SER A 766 -31.32 38.29 -22.37
N HIS A 767 -32.22 39.00 -21.70
CA HIS A 767 -32.06 39.42 -20.30
C HIS A 767 -30.75 40.20 -20.07
N ASN A 768 -30.65 41.35 -20.74
CA ASN A 768 -29.55 42.30 -20.63
C ASN A 768 -30.11 43.73 -20.54
N ALA A 769 -29.28 44.75 -20.75
CA ALA A 769 -29.68 46.16 -20.75
C ALA A 769 -29.33 46.87 -22.08
N LEU A 770 -29.25 46.13 -23.19
CA LEU A 770 -28.87 46.64 -24.50
C LEU A 770 -29.93 47.62 -25.02
N THR A 771 -29.50 48.78 -25.53
CA THR A 771 -30.39 49.75 -26.20
C THR A 771 -30.38 49.63 -27.72
N SER A 772 -29.32 49.05 -28.26
CA SER A 772 -29.13 48.78 -29.68
C SER A 772 -28.13 47.64 -29.86
N ILE A 773 -28.12 47.05 -31.06
CA ILE A 773 -27.14 46.04 -31.47
C ILE A 773 -26.73 46.30 -32.92
N ASN A 774 -25.53 45.86 -33.30
CA ASN A 774 -25.10 45.82 -34.69
C ASN A 774 -25.16 44.37 -35.21
N ASN A 775 -26.30 44.01 -35.79
CA ASN A 775 -26.56 42.66 -36.31
C ASN A 775 -26.32 42.52 -37.83
N ASP A 776 -25.90 43.58 -38.52
CA ASP A 776 -25.69 43.56 -39.99
C ASP A 776 -24.62 42.56 -40.44
N ILE A 777 -23.66 42.26 -39.54
CA ILE A 777 -22.59 41.30 -39.77
C ILE A 777 -23.02 39.84 -39.55
N TRP A 778 -24.15 39.57 -38.89
CA TRP A 778 -24.63 38.21 -38.55
C TRP A 778 -25.51 37.62 -39.67
N LYS A 779 -25.04 37.66 -40.91
CA LYS A 779 -25.83 37.34 -42.11
C LYS A 779 -26.33 35.88 -42.15
N ASN A 780 -25.62 34.97 -41.48
CA ASN A 780 -25.95 33.56 -41.38
C ASN A 780 -26.73 33.20 -40.09
N ALA A 781 -27.14 34.19 -39.29
CA ALA A 781 -27.89 33.91 -38.07
C ALA A 781 -29.24 33.28 -38.43
N MET A 782 -29.47 32.08 -37.91
CA MET A 782 -30.74 31.36 -37.97
C MET A 782 -31.60 31.67 -36.75
N ARG A 783 -30.95 31.93 -35.61
CA ARG A 783 -31.60 32.29 -34.35
C ARG A 783 -30.98 33.54 -33.76
N LEU A 784 -31.81 34.56 -33.54
CA LEU A 784 -31.43 35.78 -32.85
C LEU A 784 -32.39 36.00 -31.68
N ASN A 785 -31.86 35.92 -30.46
CA ASN A 785 -32.62 36.20 -29.25
C ASN A 785 -32.10 37.46 -28.57
N ILE A 786 -32.90 38.51 -28.57
CA ILE A 786 -32.60 39.81 -27.95
C ILE A 786 -33.70 40.20 -26.95
N GLY A 787 -34.51 39.23 -26.51
CA GLY A 787 -35.61 39.47 -25.59
C GLY A 787 -35.15 40.02 -24.24
N ALA A 788 -36.04 40.67 -23.50
CA ALA A 788 -35.74 41.28 -22.19
C ALA A 788 -34.51 42.20 -22.23
N ASN A 789 -34.56 43.22 -23.07
CA ASN A 789 -33.55 44.27 -23.21
C ASN A 789 -34.23 45.67 -23.22
N LYS A 790 -33.52 46.72 -23.63
CA LYS A 790 -34.03 48.09 -23.78
C LYS A 790 -33.98 48.57 -25.24
N ILE A 791 -34.06 47.63 -26.19
CA ILE A 791 -33.93 47.94 -27.61
C ILE A 791 -35.21 48.62 -28.08
N ASN A 792 -35.06 49.82 -28.66
CA ASN A 792 -36.18 50.61 -29.18
C ASN A 792 -36.28 50.59 -30.71
N LYS A 793 -35.26 50.05 -31.39
CA LYS A 793 -35.17 49.95 -32.84
C LYS A 793 -34.28 48.78 -33.25
N ILE A 794 -34.71 48.03 -34.27
CA ILE A 794 -33.90 46.97 -34.89
C ILE A 794 -34.24 46.83 -36.38
N SER A 795 -33.23 46.56 -37.20
CA SER A 795 -33.36 46.18 -38.60
C SER A 795 -32.77 44.78 -38.79
N VAL A 796 -33.46 43.88 -39.48
CA VAL A 796 -32.97 42.52 -39.79
C VAL A 796 -32.85 42.24 -41.29
N SER A 797 -32.82 43.30 -42.11
CA SER A 797 -32.77 43.21 -43.58
C SER A 797 -31.56 42.41 -44.11
N ASN A 798 -30.46 42.40 -43.37
CA ASN A 798 -29.24 41.67 -43.71
C ASN A 798 -29.22 40.21 -43.19
N ASN A 799 -30.12 39.84 -42.27
CA ASN A 799 -30.15 38.52 -41.62
C ASN A 799 -31.14 37.57 -42.32
N LYS A 800 -30.90 37.33 -43.62
CA LYS A 800 -31.84 36.60 -44.48
C LYS A 800 -32.04 35.12 -44.11
N GLN A 801 -31.18 34.56 -43.26
CA GLN A 801 -31.26 33.18 -42.80
C GLN A 801 -32.11 32.99 -41.54
N LEU A 802 -32.59 34.07 -40.92
CA LEU A 802 -33.37 33.99 -39.69
C LEU A 802 -34.58 33.07 -39.83
N ARG A 803 -34.73 32.20 -38.83
CA ARG A 803 -35.87 31.32 -38.61
C ARG A 803 -36.56 31.68 -37.31
N ASP A 804 -35.78 31.98 -36.26
CA ASP A 804 -36.29 32.36 -34.95
C ASP A 804 -35.77 33.75 -34.57
N LEU A 805 -36.68 34.67 -34.25
CA LEU A 805 -36.37 36.01 -33.79
C LEU A 805 -37.13 36.31 -32.50
N TYR A 806 -36.41 36.48 -31.39
CA TYR A 806 -37.01 36.80 -30.10
C TYR A 806 -36.73 38.26 -29.76
N VAL A 807 -37.78 39.08 -29.72
CA VAL A 807 -37.73 40.51 -29.41
C VAL A 807 -38.59 40.89 -28.20
N TYR A 808 -39.19 39.90 -27.52
CA TYR A 808 -40.06 40.13 -26.36
C TYR A 808 -39.43 41.02 -25.27
N ALA A 809 -40.26 41.68 -24.48
CA ALA A 809 -39.83 42.54 -23.38
C ALA A 809 -38.73 43.55 -23.77
N ASN A 810 -38.94 44.28 -24.87
CA ASN A 810 -38.13 45.40 -25.34
C ASN A 810 -38.99 46.68 -25.44
N GLN A 811 -38.45 47.75 -26.03
CA GLN A 811 -39.11 49.06 -26.17
C GLN A 811 -39.44 49.38 -27.64
N LEU A 812 -39.78 48.37 -28.44
CA LEU A 812 -40.10 48.55 -29.87
C LEU A 812 -41.47 49.21 -30.02
N THR A 813 -41.49 50.44 -30.54
CA THR A 813 -42.74 51.15 -30.86
C THR A 813 -43.47 50.48 -32.03
N THR A 814 -44.71 50.88 -32.26
CA THR A 814 -45.52 50.32 -33.36
C THR A 814 -44.88 50.57 -34.72
N ASN A 815 -44.31 51.77 -34.91
CA ASN A 815 -43.61 52.14 -36.14
C ASN A 815 -42.34 51.30 -36.32
N GLU A 816 -41.58 51.06 -35.25
CA GLU A 816 -40.36 50.26 -35.34
C GLU A 816 -40.68 48.77 -35.54
N MET A 817 -41.76 48.25 -34.96
CA MET A 817 -42.27 46.89 -35.28
C MET A 817 -42.79 46.79 -36.72
N LEU A 818 -43.42 47.84 -37.26
CA LEU A 818 -43.80 47.89 -38.67
C LEU A 818 -42.57 47.91 -39.58
N SER A 819 -41.56 48.73 -39.29
CA SER A 819 -40.29 48.74 -40.02
C SER A 819 -39.56 47.39 -39.93
N LEU A 820 -39.64 46.70 -38.78
CA LEU A 820 -39.16 45.33 -38.64
C LEU A 820 -39.91 44.38 -39.59
N ALA A 821 -41.24 44.41 -39.59
CA ALA A 821 -42.08 43.59 -40.47
C ALA A 821 -41.85 43.87 -41.97
N GLU A 822 -41.57 45.12 -42.34
CA GLU A 822 -41.22 45.50 -43.73
C GLU A 822 -39.85 44.94 -44.13
N SER A 823 -38.86 45.07 -43.25
CA SER A 823 -37.47 44.70 -43.51
C SER A 823 -37.17 43.20 -43.37
N ILE A 824 -38.00 42.45 -42.64
CA ILE A 824 -37.80 41.01 -42.42
C ILE A 824 -37.87 40.23 -43.74
N TYR A 825 -37.00 39.23 -43.87
CA TYR A 825 -36.91 38.42 -45.07
C TYR A 825 -38.20 37.60 -45.28
N SER A 826 -38.71 37.60 -46.52
CA SER A 826 -39.89 36.82 -46.87
C SER A 826 -39.54 35.34 -46.99
N ARG A 827 -40.20 34.50 -46.19
CA ARG A 827 -40.07 33.04 -46.20
C ARG A 827 -41.20 32.37 -46.99
N LYS A 828 -41.88 33.13 -47.86
CA LYS A 828 -42.95 32.61 -48.71
C LYS A 828 -42.40 31.51 -49.63
N GLY A 829 -42.98 30.31 -49.53
CA GLY A 829 -42.52 29.12 -50.26
C GLY A 829 -41.49 28.26 -49.51
N ALA A 830 -41.08 28.64 -48.31
CA ALA A 830 -40.36 27.75 -47.40
C ALA A 830 -41.31 26.71 -46.77
N ASN A 831 -40.80 25.52 -46.44
CA ASN A 831 -41.59 24.44 -45.84
C ASN A 831 -42.13 24.77 -44.44
N GLU A 832 -41.43 25.64 -43.70
CA GLU A 832 -41.77 26.03 -42.33
C GLU A 832 -41.80 27.57 -42.22
N PRO A 833 -42.78 28.14 -41.47
CA PRO A 833 -42.81 29.57 -41.20
C PRO A 833 -41.58 30.01 -40.38
N GLY A 834 -41.28 31.31 -40.38
CA GLY A 834 -40.41 31.90 -39.38
C GLY A 834 -41.17 32.17 -38.08
N HIS A 835 -40.48 32.23 -36.96
CA HIS A 835 -41.07 32.46 -35.63
C HIS A 835 -40.59 33.80 -35.07
N LEU A 836 -41.53 34.71 -34.80
CA LEU A 836 -41.28 35.99 -34.14
C LEU A 836 -41.89 35.99 -32.72
N TYR A 837 -41.05 35.95 -31.70
CA TYR A 837 -41.46 36.03 -30.30
C TYR A 837 -41.44 37.48 -29.84
N TYR A 838 -42.60 38.15 -29.80
CA TYR A 838 -42.65 39.61 -29.63
C TYR A 838 -43.06 40.09 -28.25
N VAL A 839 -43.71 39.23 -27.45
CA VAL A 839 -44.26 39.59 -26.14
C VAL A 839 -44.03 38.47 -25.14
N GLN A 840 -43.76 38.85 -23.89
CA GLN A 840 -43.76 37.93 -22.77
C GLN A 840 -45.09 38.08 -22.03
N LYS A 841 -45.76 36.97 -21.71
CA LYS A 841 -47.04 36.99 -21.00
C LYS A 841 -46.88 37.76 -19.69
N GLY A 842 -47.76 38.74 -19.48
CA GLY A 842 -47.72 39.64 -18.31
C GLY A 842 -46.62 40.71 -18.34
N ASN A 843 -45.76 40.75 -19.35
CA ASN A 843 -44.72 41.78 -19.51
C ASN A 843 -44.45 42.10 -20.99
N THR A 844 -44.99 43.22 -21.47
CA THR A 844 -44.70 43.65 -22.85
C THR A 844 -43.32 44.31 -22.98
N GLY A 845 -42.68 44.71 -21.87
CA GLY A 845 -41.45 45.51 -21.84
C GLY A 845 -41.54 46.91 -22.47
N GLY A 846 -42.70 47.27 -23.02
CA GLY A 846 -42.89 48.45 -23.85
C GLY A 846 -43.10 48.18 -25.34
N ASN A 847 -42.97 46.93 -25.80
CA ASN A 847 -43.24 46.55 -27.19
C ASN A 847 -44.71 46.78 -27.56
N ARG A 848 -44.93 47.31 -28.78
CA ARG A 848 -46.26 47.55 -29.36
C ARG A 848 -46.27 47.12 -30.82
N ILE A 849 -47.31 46.41 -31.27
CA ILE A 849 -47.38 45.87 -32.64
C ILE A 849 -48.72 46.17 -33.30
N ALA A 850 -48.74 46.94 -34.39
CA ALA A 850 -49.98 47.20 -35.12
C ALA A 850 -50.43 45.97 -35.93
N LEU A 851 -51.73 45.84 -36.12
CA LEU A 851 -52.32 44.83 -37.02
C LEU A 851 -51.76 44.87 -38.44
N GLN A 852 -51.32 46.04 -38.91
CA GLN A 852 -50.64 46.17 -40.20
C GLN A 852 -49.29 45.42 -40.24
N ALA A 853 -48.50 45.52 -39.16
CA ALA A 853 -47.23 44.80 -39.05
C ALA A 853 -47.47 43.27 -38.97
N VAL A 854 -48.52 42.86 -38.23
CA VAL A 854 -48.98 41.46 -38.15
C VAL A 854 -49.34 40.91 -39.53
N ALA A 855 -50.11 41.65 -40.31
CA ALA A 855 -50.51 41.24 -41.65
C ALA A 855 -49.30 41.06 -42.59
N LEU A 856 -48.33 41.99 -42.55
CA LEU A 856 -47.10 41.91 -43.32
C LEU A 856 -46.22 40.70 -42.92
N LEU A 857 -46.09 40.42 -41.62
CA LEU A 857 -45.34 39.27 -41.11
C LEU A 857 -45.92 37.96 -41.65
N ARG A 858 -47.24 37.78 -41.53
CA ARG A 858 -47.92 36.58 -42.02
C ARG A 858 -47.87 36.46 -43.54
N GLU A 859 -47.99 37.55 -44.28
CA GLU A 859 -47.80 37.55 -45.74
C GLU A 859 -46.39 37.04 -46.13
N LYS A 860 -45.39 37.39 -45.32
CA LYS A 860 -44.00 36.96 -45.45
C LYS A 860 -43.74 35.57 -44.85
N ASN A 861 -44.77 34.82 -44.46
CA ASN A 861 -44.68 33.49 -43.82
C ASN A 861 -43.94 33.50 -42.47
N TRP A 862 -44.27 34.48 -41.62
CA TRP A 862 -43.83 34.56 -40.22
C TRP A 862 -45.01 34.44 -39.26
N ASP A 863 -44.90 33.49 -38.35
CA ASP A 863 -45.81 33.29 -37.22
C ASP A 863 -45.34 34.10 -36.02
N ILE A 864 -46.29 34.51 -35.19
CA ILE A 864 -46.08 35.46 -34.10
C ILE A 864 -46.40 34.75 -32.80
N TYR A 865 -45.49 34.83 -31.84
CA TYR A 865 -45.55 34.09 -30.60
C TYR A 865 -45.52 35.00 -29.37
N GLU A 866 -46.29 34.61 -28.37
CA GLU A 866 -46.12 35.01 -26.98
C GLU A 866 -45.27 33.95 -26.26
N VAL A 867 -44.33 34.40 -25.41
CA VAL A 867 -43.57 33.52 -24.53
C VAL A 867 -44.04 33.66 -23.09
N GLU A 868 -44.17 32.54 -22.38
CA GLU A 868 -44.49 32.50 -20.96
C GLU A 868 -43.39 31.73 -20.24
N GLN A 869 -42.82 32.32 -19.18
CA GLN A 869 -41.89 31.61 -18.33
C GLN A 869 -42.66 30.87 -17.24
N THR A 870 -42.49 29.55 -17.18
CA THR A 870 -43.08 28.66 -16.18
C THR A 870 -41.99 27.97 -15.35
N GLU A 871 -42.37 27.24 -14.30
CA GLU A 871 -41.44 26.44 -13.50
C GLU A 871 -40.72 25.36 -14.34
N ASP A 872 -41.39 24.83 -15.37
CA ASP A 872 -40.86 23.80 -16.28
C ASP A 872 -40.10 24.39 -17.49
N GLY A 873 -39.95 25.73 -17.55
CA GLY A 873 -39.25 26.44 -18.62
C GLY A 873 -40.16 27.37 -19.43
N TRP A 874 -39.70 27.72 -20.64
CA TRP A 874 -40.42 28.63 -21.53
C TRP A 874 -41.48 27.88 -22.35
N ILE A 875 -42.71 28.38 -22.30
CA ILE A 875 -43.83 27.93 -23.13
C ILE A 875 -44.07 28.98 -24.20
N GLU A 876 -44.36 28.53 -25.41
CA GLU A 876 -44.58 29.38 -26.57
C GLU A 876 -46.02 29.20 -27.06
N LYS A 877 -46.74 30.31 -27.23
CA LYS A 877 -48.11 30.33 -27.77
C LYS A 877 -48.12 31.07 -29.10
N ASN A 878 -48.47 30.38 -30.19
CA ASN A 878 -48.74 31.03 -31.48
C ASN A 878 -50.02 31.88 -31.37
N LEU A 879 -49.96 33.14 -31.78
CA LEU A 879 -51.01 34.12 -31.58
C LEU A 879 -51.88 34.30 -32.83
N SER A 880 -53.18 34.10 -32.62
CA SER A 880 -54.20 34.42 -33.62
C SER A 880 -54.42 35.94 -33.74
N ASP A 881 -55.13 36.37 -34.78
CA ASP A 881 -55.55 37.79 -34.89
C ASP A 881 -56.41 38.24 -33.72
N GLU A 882 -57.21 37.33 -33.15
CA GLU A 882 -58.07 37.64 -32.02
C GLU A 882 -57.27 37.86 -30.75
N ASP A 883 -56.21 37.08 -30.54
CA ASP A 883 -55.29 37.30 -29.41
C ASP A 883 -54.66 38.69 -29.51
N LEU A 884 -54.19 39.07 -30.70
CA LEU A 884 -53.48 40.32 -30.96
C LEU A 884 -54.35 41.58 -30.85
N LYS A 885 -55.68 41.47 -30.96
CA LYS A 885 -56.61 42.60 -30.73
C LYS A 885 -56.53 43.16 -29.31
N ASN A 886 -56.18 42.31 -28.35
CA ASN A 886 -56.17 42.65 -26.93
C ASN A 886 -54.78 43.12 -26.44
N HIS A 887 -53.74 43.07 -27.28
CA HIS A 887 -52.41 43.56 -26.94
C HIS A 887 -52.28 45.09 -27.09
N PRO A 888 -51.32 45.74 -26.39
CA PRO A 888 -51.13 47.18 -26.46
C PRO A 888 -50.71 47.64 -27.86
N ASN A 889 -51.65 48.21 -28.60
CA ASN A 889 -51.37 48.92 -29.85
C ASN A 889 -51.08 50.40 -29.54
N GLU A 890 -50.20 51.07 -30.30
CA GLU A 890 -50.31 52.54 -30.33
C GLU A 890 -51.64 52.91 -30.96
N LEU A 891 -52.31 53.88 -30.32
CA LEU A 891 -53.20 54.77 -31.05
C LEU A 891 -52.37 55.40 -32.16
N GLN A 892 -52.75 55.17 -33.42
CA GLN A 892 -52.06 55.72 -34.58
C GLN A 892 -51.72 57.20 -34.33
N SER A 893 -50.43 57.56 -34.41
CA SER A 893 -50.07 58.96 -34.56
C SER A 893 -50.54 59.39 -35.94
N ILE A 894 -51.61 60.17 -35.96
CA ILE A 894 -52.16 60.69 -37.21
C ILE A 894 -51.29 61.88 -37.57
N SER A 895 -50.78 61.88 -38.80
CA SER A 895 -50.19 63.07 -39.41
C SER A 895 -51.13 64.26 -39.19
N SER A 896 -50.56 65.45 -38.96
CA SER A 896 -51.29 66.69 -38.64
C SER A 896 -52.70 66.69 -39.23
N PRO A 897 -53.75 66.66 -38.39
CA PRO A 897 -55.04 66.21 -38.85
C PRO A 897 -55.58 67.22 -39.87
N SER A 898 -55.99 66.72 -41.04
CA SER A 898 -56.74 67.48 -42.06
C SER A 898 -58.07 68.00 -41.50
N ILE A 899 -58.54 67.41 -40.39
CA ILE A 899 -59.76 67.78 -39.67
C ILE A 899 -59.44 68.09 -38.21
N THR A 900 -59.67 69.32 -37.77
CA THR A 900 -59.53 69.72 -36.36
C THR A 900 -60.90 69.77 -35.69
N CYS A 901 -60.95 69.61 -34.38
CA CYS A 901 -62.12 69.83 -33.55
C CYS A 901 -61.84 70.84 -32.44
N CYS A 902 -62.87 71.59 -32.05
CA CYS A 902 -62.82 72.49 -30.91
C CYS A 902 -64.09 72.32 -30.07
N TYR A 903 -63.95 72.54 -28.77
CA TYR A 903 -65.07 72.54 -27.85
C TYR A 903 -65.32 73.96 -27.35
N HIS A 904 -66.52 74.47 -27.56
CA HIS A 904 -66.90 75.81 -27.08
C HIS A 904 -68.40 75.85 -26.73
N TYR A 905 -68.74 76.45 -25.59
CA TYR A 905 -70.13 76.62 -25.13
C TYR A 905 -71.03 75.37 -25.20
N GLY A 906 -70.53 74.19 -24.83
CA GLY A 906 -71.36 72.97 -24.83
C GLY A 906 -71.44 72.24 -26.18
N ARG A 907 -70.64 72.64 -27.18
CA ARG A 907 -70.61 72.04 -28.51
C ARG A 907 -69.22 71.58 -28.89
N LEU A 908 -69.15 70.38 -29.47
CA LEU A 908 -67.97 69.86 -30.15
C LEU A 908 -68.16 70.06 -31.66
N SER A 909 -67.28 70.88 -32.23
CA SER A 909 -67.32 71.28 -33.65
C SER A 909 -66.10 70.74 -34.37
N PHE A 910 -66.30 70.13 -35.54
CA PHE A 910 -65.25 69.59 -36.40
C PHE A 910 -65.02 70.52 -37.61
N SER A 911 -63.82 70.55 -38.20
CA SER A 911 -63.52 71.44 -39.34
C SER A 911 -64.12 70.92 -40.66
N ALA A 912 -64.50 69.63 -40.73
CA ALA A 912 -65.25 68.99 -41.80
C ALA A 912 -66.25 67.94 -41.23
N PRO A 913 -67.26 67.49 -42.00
CA PRO A 913 -68.23 66.49 -41.53
C PRO A 913 -67.57 65.15 -41.18
N VAL A 914 -68.03 64.55 -40.08
CA VAL A 914 -67.62 63.23 -39.57
C VAL A 914 -68.81 62.30 -39.60
N THR A 915 -68.61 61.01 -39.91
CA THR A 915 -69.64 59.96 -39.93
C THR A 915 -69.91 59.38 -38.53
N SER A 916 -68.91 59.40 -37.65
CA SER A 916 -69.05 59.06 -36.24
C SER A 916 -67.93 59.67 -35.40
N PHE A 917 -68.10 59.75 -34.08
CA PHE A 917 -66.99 60.00 -33.15
C PHE A 917 -67.24 59.40 -31.78
N SER A 918 -66.17 59.21 -31.01
CA SER A 918 -66.18 58.84 -29.60
C SER A 918 -65.25 59.75 -28.82
N VAL A 919 -65.65 60.10 -27.60
CA VAL A 919 -64.84 60.90 -26.67
C VAL A 919 -64.39 60.01 -25.52
N TYR A 920 -63.09 60.03 -25.24
CA TYR A 920 -62.46 59.24 -24.20
C TYR A 920 -61.81 60.16 -23.16
N THR A 921 -61.76 59.69 -21.91
CA THR A 921 -60.81 60.23 -20.93
C THR A 921 -59.38 59.90 -21.36
N LEU A 922 -58.37 60.60 -20.82
CA LEU A 922 -56.97 60.23 -21.05
C LEU A 922 -56.59 58.85 -20.49
N SER A 923 -57.39 58.27 -19.59
CA SER A 923 -57.24 56.89 -19.11
C SER A 923 -57.89 55.85 -20.02
N GLY A 924 -58.55 56.27 -21.12
CA GLY A 924 -59.15 55.39 -22.12
C GLY A 924 -60.61 54.99 -21.86
N GLU A 925 -61.28 55.58 -20.86
CA GLU A 925 -62.71 55.33 -20.62
C GLU A 925 -63.56 56.12 -21.63
N ILE A 926 -64.56 55.47 -22.24
CA ILE A 926 -65.50 56.12 -23.16
C ILE A 926 -66.48 56.97 -22.37
N ILE A 927 -66.55 58.26 -22.70
CA ILE A 927 -67.54 59.20 -22.16
C ILE A 927 -68.80 59.19 -23.03
N THR A 928 -68.64 59.20 -24.35
CA THR A 928 -69.76 59.19 -25.29
C THR A 928 -69.32 58.72 -26.67
N THR A 929 -70.26 58.15 -27.42
CA THR A 929 -70.11 57.75 -28.83
C THR A 929 -71.32 58.24 -29.61
N VAL A 930 -71.07 58.89 -30.76
CA VAL A 930 -72.08 59.42 -31.66
C VAL A 930 -71.84 58.85 -33.05
N THR A 931 -72.84 58.21 -33.64
CA THR A 931 -72.76 57.54 -34.97
C THR A 931 -73.61 58.25 -36.03
N GLN A 932 -73.67 59.58 -35.95
CA GLN A 932 -74.45 60.41 -36.86
C GLN A 932 -73.51 61.29 -37.68
N GLU A 933 -73.78 61.38 -38.99
CA GLU A 933 -73.01 62.26 -39.86
C GLU A 933 -73.31 63.73 -39.57
N GLY A 934 -72.27 64.54 -39.37
CA GLY A 934 -72.43 65.95 -39.04
C GLY A 934 -71.11 66.67 -38.74
N LYS A 935 -71.20 67.97 -38.53
CA LYS A 935 -70.03 68.84 -38.25
C LYS A 935 -70.04 69.43 -36.84
N ASP A 936 -71.23 69.64 -36.26
CA ASP A 936 -71.40 70.27 -34.95
C ASP A 936 -72.33 69.42 -34.08
N PHE A 937 -71.87 69.10 -32.87
CA PHE A 937 -72.58 68.19 -31.97
C PHE A 937 -72.70 68.82 -30.58
N SER A 938 -73.91 68.82 -30.02
CA SER A 938 -74.12 69.29 -28.65
C SER A 938 -73.79 68.17 -27.67
N ILE A 939 -72.68 68.29 -26.96
CA ILE A 939 -72.22 67.31 -25.97
C ILE A 939 -71.76 68.01 -24.69
N THR A 940 -72.09 67.44 -23.54
CA THR A 940 -71.64 67.95 -22.24
C THR A 940 -70.43 67.15 -21.79
N LEU A 941 -69.28 67.81 -21.63
CA LEU A 941 -68.06 67.21 -21.11
C LEU A 941 -67.65 67.93 -19.80
N PRO A 942 -67.16 67.21 -18.78
CA PRO A 942 -66.61 67.84 -17.59
C PRO A 942 -65.30 68.60 -17.92
N ARG A 943 -64.82 69.45 -17.00
CA ARG A 943 -63.50 70.09 -17.17
C ARG A 943 -62.40 69.04 -17.18
N GLY A 944 -61.47 69.13 -18.13
CA GLY A 944 -60.39 68.16 -18.25
C GLY A 944 -59.85 68.01 -19.67
N TYR A 945 -59.01 67.00 -19.85
CA TYR A 945 -58.41 66.63 -21.12
C TYR A 945 -59.14 65.41 -21.68
N PHE A 946 -59.53 65.47 -22.95
CA PHE A 946 -60.26 64.38 -23.60
C PHE A 946 -59.68 64.08 -24.96
N LEU A 947 -59.64 62.79 -25.29
CA LEU A 947 -59.30 62.32 -26.62
C LEU A 947 -60.59 62.15 -27.43
N VAL A 948 -60.75 62.91 -28.50
CA VAL A 948 -61.84 62.72 -29.47
C VAL A 948 -61.30 61.86 -30.59
N VAL A 949 -61.94 60.72 -30.86
CA VAL A 949 -61.67 59.84 -32.01
C VAL A 949 -62.86 59.93 -32.95
N ALA A 950 -62.68 60.48 -34.13
CA ALA A 950 -63.74 60.71 -35.09
C ALA A 950 -63.44 60.03 -36.42
N GLN A 951 -64.47 59.58 -37.12
CA GLN A 951 -64.38 58.89 -38.40
C GLN A 951 -65.08 59.72 -39.47
N THR A 952 -64.52 59.70 -40.68
CA THR A 952 -65.13 60.19 -41.91
C THR A 952 -65.32 59.01 -42.87
N THR A 953 -65.91 59.26 -44.04
CA THR A 953 -66.08 58.23 -45.08
C THR A 953 -64.77 57.56 -45.50
N ASN A 954 -63.64 58.27 -45.40
CA ASN A 954 -62.35 57.79 -45.93
C ASN A 954 -61.22 57.73 -44.89
N GLN A 955 -61.38 58.30 -43.69
CA GLN A 955 -60.31 58.45 -42.69
C GLN A 955 -60.83 58.44 -41.25
N ILE A 956 -60.03 57.94 -40.31
CA ILE A 956 -60.23 58.13 -38.86
C ILE A 956 -59.23 59.19 -38.40
N PHE A 957 -59.65 60.14 -37.58
CA PHE A 957 -58.77 61.12 -36.93
C PHE A 957 -58.97 61.17 -35.42
N GLN A 958 -57.98 61.70 -34.71
CA GLN A 958 -57.93 61.79 -33.27
C GLN A 958 -57.37 63.15 -32.85
N GLN A 959 -57.98 63.80 -31.87
CA GLN A 959 -57.48 65.06 -31.34
C GLN A 959 -57.73 65.16 -29.83
N ILE A 960 -56.73 65.65 -29.10
CA ILE A 960 -56.91 66.04 -27.71
C ILE A 960 -57.51 67.43 -27.66
N ILE A 961 -58.63 67.56 -26.94
CA ILE A 961 -59.26 68.84 -26.62
C ILE A 961 -59.08 69.14 -25.13
N VAL A 962 -58.95 70.42 -24.82
CA VAL A 962 -58.83 70.94 -23.45
C VAL A 962 -60.06 71.76 -23.15
N LEU A 963 -60.75 71.45 -22.06
CA LEU A 963 -61.93 72.15 -21.56
C LEU A 963 -61.69 72.92 -20.26
#